data_AF-A0A918GYD5-F1
#
_entry.id   AF-A0A918GYD5-F1
#
_cell.length_a   1.000
_cell.length_b   1.000
_cell.length_c   1.000
_cell.angle_alpha   90.00
_cell.angle_beta   90.00
_cell.angle_gamma   90.00
#
_symmetry.space_group_name_H-M   'P 1'
#
loop_
_entity.id
_entity.type
_entity.pdbx_description
1 polymer ?
#
loop_
_entity_poly.entity_id
_entity_poly.type
_entity_poly.pdbx_seq_one_letter_code
_entity_poly.pdbx_strand_id
1 'polypeptide(L)'
;MPDIEVDTSQLTFPLFAVPEASTGLLDGSRTPPPTVSLPVGGGYHLWQESAPVPDFTFEVRADGTLDFSPDFDLVVTGRGERRLTVRGVPVRVDAIGLDHDLLLAATGIGGVVLTSDRPHDLRLLPGIGHRLDGGAGKLPFRPTPDGMVQLASDHSGFATAAEGFLGVRGRTLRVDGTGLYHDLLPLGMRGVTGFLSRTQVHRLTVLPGDGYGFQAGAGVVADLRFGVTNAGEVSLARDYTSFADASGDTLTVRGHTVVVDGTALSHDVLPTGASRTPVEFLSRTATHRLALVPARGYSFQPGAGTSADLSYEVTRDGQVKRAEQYAAFADASGDTLTLRGHTITLDGTALSHDVIPLGLARGSTYLSRQTAHRLTVLPAKGYGFQSAVAVAELAYDVTRAGEVRFHPSYAGFAEAVGSTLILRGYRIVLDATGADSDLVGIAGLPGTGPEASTPREISVVLLPSVRYAPQTRNGVLTTGFTLRRDGRITFDPAVQGRYVVTTDEPSSAGEDVTVAVTVRGSDPADAIPGGAVAFGALTGALGSARLDRFGRAALRTSGVPLGPHGVSVEYLGDGDFLPSSGTVAHRVEPRTLDPAGEPLPDPVQPELLDWSRQPVLASMADPHEVNGSVKLAQALLNAAGSAVPPLVVDGNFGPLTLLAVRHFQQSRYLPGTDRIDRQDWYALALAAPFPLLEPGPRTPVTTGPPVAQVQNRLNRRGALPPLVVDAAYGPDTVTAVRAFQAERRLATTGTTTPETWAALTAPEAPGPSTRTMRLTFSYDSADWAAGGPPIRLVSREELVMTAPPCEDLTLPAESLASQSGFRYEVVDAEGQVLYRRGRHLPIRLLGEVPSDTRPGGLSSSPLDAPKGVFVLLAPVFPGMRTLVVHSSPLDPGRLHEPASELARFDIG
;
A
#
# COMPACT_ATOMS: atom_id res chain seq x y z
N MET A 1 -37.27 36.15 -5.59
CA MET A 1 -35.98 35.83 -6.23
C MET A 1 -36.25 34.65 -7.13
N PRO A 2 -36.12 34.81 -8.46
CA PRO A 2 -36.25 33.70 -9.39
C PRO A 2 -35.20 32.61 -9.12
N ASP A 3 -35.63 31.36 -9.29
CA ASP A 3 -34.79 30.19 -9.25
C ASP A 3 -34.26 29.91 -10.66
N ILE A 4 -32.94 29.94 -10.80
CA ILE A 4 -32.24 29.74 -12.08
C ILE A 4 -31.51 28.40 -12.06
N GLU A 5 -31.84 27.51 -13.00
CA GLU A 5 -31.08 26.27 -13.22
C GLU A 5 -29.77 26.60 -13.94
N VAL A 6 -28.65 26.10 -13.45
CA VAL A 6 -27.33 26.34 -14.06
C VAL A 6 -26.69 25.01 -14.45
N ASP A 7 -26.58 24.79 -15.76
CA ASP A 7 -25.99 23.59 -16.38
C ASP A 7 -24.62 23.92 -16.96
N THR A 8 -23.59 23.33 -16.37
CA THR A 8 -22.18 23.44 -16.79
C THR A 8 -21.61 22.08 -17.16
N SER A 9 -22.47 21.09 -17.43
CA SER A 9 -22.10 19.69 -17.65
C SER A 9 -21.18 19.47 -18.86
N GLN A 10 -21.15 20.43 -19.80
CA GLN A 10 -20.28 20.40 -20.98
C GLN A 10 -18.88 20.98 -20.75
N LEU A 11 -18.63 21.65 -19.62
CA LEU A 11 -17.32 22.24 -19.35
C LEU A 11 -16.33 21.19 -18.85
N THR A 12 -15.05 21.37 -19.18
CA THR A 12 -13.96 20.56 -18.60
C THR A 12 -13.94 20.67 -17.07
N PHE A 13 -14.34 21.81 -16.52
CA PHE A 13 -14.53 22.03 -15.08
C PHE A 13 -16.01 22.35 -14.81
N PRO A 14 -16.84 21.37 -14.41
CA PRO A 14 -18.28 21.59 -14.22
C PRO A 14 -18.59 22.35 -12.91
N LEU A 15 -17.64 22.44 -11.98
CA LEU A 15 -17.86 23.11 -10.70
C LEU A 15 -17.84 24.63 -10.86
N PHE A 16 -18.86 25.30 -10.30
CA PHE A 16 -19.04 26.75 -10.40
C PHE A 16 -19.52 27.40 -9.10
N ALA A 17 -19.43 28.71 -9.01
CA ALA A 17 -20.01 29.56 -7.99
C ALA A 17 -20.54 30.86 -8.62
N VAL A 18 -21.50 31.48 -7.95
CA VAL A 18 -22.03 32.82 -8.22
C VAL A 18 -21.73 33.68 -6.99
N PRO A 19 -20.58 34.39 -6.98
CA PRO A 19 -20.10 35.10 -5.79
C PRO A 19 -21.09 36.15 -5.26
N GLU A 20 -21.81 36.84 -6.16
CA GLU A 20 -22.79 37.86 -5.79
C GLU A 20 -24.00 37.27 -5.04
N ALA A 21 -24.27 35.98 -5.22
CA ALA A 21 -25.28 35.24 -4.48
C ALA A 21 -24.70 34.47 -3.29
N SER A 22 -23.40 34.64 -2.99
CA SER A 22 -22.67 33.92 -1.93
C SER A 22 -22.86 32.41 -2.00
N THR A 23 -22.98 31.86 -3.22
CA THR A 23 -23.06 30.41 -3.36
C THR A 23 -21.72 29.80 -2.95
N GLY A 24 -21.76 28.71 -2.18
CA GLY A 24 -20.63 27.80 -2.15
C GLY A 24 -20.37 27.22 -3.54
N LEU A 25 -19.37 26.35 -3.64
CA LEU A 25 -19.10 25.64 -4.89
C LEU A 25 -20.23 24.65 -5.19
N LEU A 26 -20.80 24.73 -6.39
CA LEU A 26 -21.88 23.91 -6.89
C LEU A 26 -21.42 23.10 -8.11
N ASP A 27 -21.95 21.89 -8.23
CA ASP A 27 -21.67 20.99 -9.35
C ASP A 27 -22.79 21.06 -10.38
N GLY A 28 -22.54 21.79 -11.47
CA GLY A 28 -23.51 21.95 -12.56
C GLY A 28 -23.58 20.78 -13.53
N SER A 29 -22.85 19.69 -13.28
CA SER A 29 -23.01 18.41 -14.01
C SER A 29 -24.07 17.48 -13.41
N ARG A 30 -24.64 17.84 -12.25
CA ARG A 30 -25.69 17.05 -11.59
C ARG A 30 -26.95 16.99 -12.43
N THR A 31 -27.71 15.90 -12.24
CA THR A 31 -29.02 15.70 -12.88
C THR A 31 -30.10 15.53 -11.80
N PRO A 32 -31.05 16.49 -11.66
CA PRO A 32 -31.15 17.74 -12.40
C PRO A 32 -30.02 18.74 -12.03
N PRO A 33 -29.72 19.72 -12.91
CA PRO A 33 -28.73 20.76 -12.60
C PRO A 33 -29.11 21.55 -11.33
N PRO A 34 -28.13 22.05 -10.57
CA PRO A 34 -28.38 22.85 -9.38
C PRO A 34 -29.13 24.14 -9.72
N THR A 35 -29.99 24.55 -8.80
CA THR A 35 -30.77 25.78 -8.91
C THR A 35 -30.20 26.84 -7.97
N VAL A 36 -30.07 28.07 -8.45
CA VAL A 36 -29.58 29.22 -7.67
C VAL A 36 -30.65 30.30 -7.63
N SER A 37 -31.03 30.74 -6.43
CA SER A 37 -32.01 31.82 -6.25
C SER A 37 -31.32 33.18 -6.38
N LEU A 38 -31.66 33.94 -7.42
CA LEU A 38 -30.99 35.21 -7.75
C LEU A 38 -31.96 36.39 -7.65
N PRO A 39 -31.56 37.56 -7.09
CA PRO A 39 -32.35 38.79 -7.20
C PRO A 39 -32.58 39.26 -8.64
N VAL A 40 -33.72 39.91 -8.91
CA VAL A 40 -33.97 40.58 -10.20
C VAL A 40 -33.17 41.88 -10.29
N GLY A 41 -32.70 42.23 -11.49
CA GLY A 41 -31.97 43.47 -11.77
C GLY A 41 -30.52 43.52 -11.28
N GLY A 42 -29.94 42.37 -10.90
CA GLY A 42 -28.52 42.22 -10.58
C GLY A 42 -27.73 41.64 -11.76
N GLY A 43 -26.45 42.03 -11.89
CA GLY A 43 -25.48 41.38 -12.77
C GLY A 43 -24.67 40.33 -12.00
N TYR A 44 -24.56 39.14 -12.58
CA TYR A 44 -23.97 37.96 -11.95
C TYR A 44 -22.81 37.41 -12.76
N HIS A 45 -21.78 36.91 -12.07
CA HIS A 45 -20.66 36.20 -12.69
C HIS A 45 -20.74 34.72 -12.40
N LEU A 46 -20.38 33.90 -13.38
CA LEU A 46 -20.22 32.45 -13.20
C LEU A 46 -18.73 32.13 -13.07
N TRP A 47 -18.29 31.90 -11.83
CA TRP A 47 -16.90 31.58 -11.51
C TRP A 47 -16.75 30.07 -11.50
N GLN A 48 -15.82 29.51 -12.27
CA GLN A 48 -15.47 28.10 -12.08
C GLN A 48 -14.56 27.96 -10.86
N GLU A 49 -14.56 26.79 -10.21
CA GLU A 49 -13.62 26.42 -9.11
C GLU A 49 -12.14 26.71 -9.46
N SER A 50 -11.90 26.85 -10.75
CA SER A 50 -10.60 26.80 -11.38
C SER A 50 -10.32 27.98 -12.34
N ALA A 51 -11.32 28.76 -12.76
CA ALA A 51 -11.09 29.82 -13.75
C ALA A 51 -10.84 31.18 -13.09
N PRO A 52 -9.76 31.90 -13.45
CA PRO A 52 -9.65 33.33 -13.22
C PRO A 52 -10.63 34.12 -14.10
N VAL A 53 -10.99 35.31 -13.59
CA VAL A 53 -12.06 36.25 -14.02
C VAL A 53 -12.76 35.90 -15.34
N PRO A 54 -14.00 35.39 -15.30
CA PRO A 54 -14.77 35.08 -16.51
C PRO A 54 -15.10 36.36 -17.27
N ASP A 55 -15.04 36.30 -18.61
CA ASP A 55 -15.52 37.39 -19.47
C ASP A 55 -17.07 37.47 -19.46
N PHE A 56 -17.73 36.41 -19.02
CA PHE A 56 -19.18 36.25 -19.07
C PHE A 56 -19.90 36.82 -17.84
N THR A 57 -20.89 37.66 -18.10
CA THR A 57 -21.87 38.16 -17.13
C THR A 57 -23.29 37.94 -17.64
N PHE A 58 -24.22 37.73 -16.72
CA PHE A 58 -25.64 37.62 -17.03
C PHE A 58 -26.50 38.35 -16.01
N GLU A 59 -27.71 38.75 -16.42
CA GLU A 59 -28.69 39.44 -15.60
C GLU A 59 -29.99 38.63 -15.49
N VAL A 60 -30.71 38.83 -14.40
CA VAL A 60 -32.06 38.28 -14.21
C VAL A 60 -33.09 39.39 -14.38
N ARG A 61 -33.91 39.29 -15.42
CA ARG A 61 -34.96 40.25 -15.76
C ARG A 61 -36.12 40.21 -14.76
N ALA A 62 -37.00 41.21 -14.84
CA ALA A 62 -38.15 41.36 -13.95
C ALA A 62 -39.16 40.19 -14.03
N ASP A 63 -39.27 39.52 -15.19
CA ASP A 63 -40.08 38.31 -15.39
C ASP A 63 -39.40 37.01 -14.89
N GLY A 64 -38.17 37.16 -14.38
CA GLY A 64 -37.31 36.11 -13.88
C GLY A 64 -36.60 35.31 -14.97
N THR A 65 -36.52 35.81 -16.20
CA THR A 65 -35.73 35.22 -17.28
C THR A 65 -34.32 35.80 -17.37
N LEU A 66 -33.42 35.12 -18.07
CA LEU A 66 -32.02 35.50 -18.20
C LEU A 66 -31.75 36.43 -19.39
N ASP A 67 -30.82 37.36 -19.23
CA ASP A 67 -30.19 38.13 -20.31
C ASP A 67 -28.66 38.17 -20.20
N PHE A 68 -27.95 38.33 -21.31
CA PHE A 68 -26.49 38.43 -21.36
C PHE A 68 -26.03 39.03 -22.71
N SER A 69 -24.76 39.37 -22.94
CA SER A 69 -24.36 39.89 -24.26
C SER A 69 -24.56 38.85 -25.39
N PRO A 70 -25.07 39.22 -26.58
CA PRO A 70 -25.12 38.34 -27.77
C PRO A 70 -23.77 37.74 -28.17
N ASP A 71 -22.66 38.37 -27.77
CA ASP A 71 -21.30 37.88 -28.04
C ASP A 71 -21.02 36.48 -27.45
N PHE A 72 -21.84 36.04 -26.50
CA PHE A 72 -21.71 34.73 -25.84
C PHE A 72 -22.65 33.66 -26.39
N ASP A 73 -23.47 33.94 -27.40
CA ASP A 73 -24.46 32.99 -27.91
C ASP A 73 -23.84 31.69 -28.48
N LEU A 74 -22.55 31.71 -28.84
CA LEU A 74 -21.79 30.51 -29.26
C LEU A 74 -21.42 29.58 -28.09
N VAL A 75 -21.27 30.15 -26.89
CA VAL A 75 -20.70 29.46 -25.71
C VAL A 75 -21.68 29.33 -24.55
N VAL A 76 -22.79 30.05 -24.57
CA VAL A 76 -23.85 30.06 -23.55
C VAL A 76 -25.23 30.12 -24.23
N THR A 77 -26.20 29.37 -23.70
CA THR A 77 -27.61 29.42 -24.13
C THR A 77 -28.54 29.59 -22.92
N GLY A 78 -29.81 29.95 -23.17
CA GLY A 78 -30.80 30.18 -22.10
C GLY A 78 -31.31 31.61 -21.99
N ARG A 79 -31.01 32.48 -22.97
CA ARG A 79 -31.55 33.85 -23.02
C ARG A 79 -33.06 33.81 -23.12
N GLY A 80 -33.75 34.53 -22.23
CA GLY A 80 -35.22 34.50 -22.14
C GLY A 80 -35.77 33.26 -21.43
N GLU A 81 -34.91 32.40 -20.90
CA GLU A 81 -35.29 31.20 -20.14
C GLU A 81 -34.92 31.34 -18.66
N ARG A 82 -35.25 30.34 -17.85
CA ARG A 82 -34.82 30.20 -16.44
C ARG A 82 -33.71 29.17 -16.25
N ARG A 83 -33.13 28.70 -17.36
CA ARG A 83 -32.02 27.75 -17.38
C ARG A 83 -30.86 28.36 -18.14
N LEU A 84 -29.73 28.51 -17.48
CA LEU A 84 -28.46 28.90 -18.08
C LEU A 84 -27.68 27.64 -18.45
N THR A 85 -27.37 27.44 -19.73
CA THR A 85 -26.54 26.31 -20.18
C THR A 85 -25.22 26.84 -20.72
N VAL A 86 -24.11 26.46 -20.08
CA VAL A 86 -22.76 26.91 -20.43
C VAL A 86 -22.05 25.80 -21.20
N ARG A 87 -21.82 26.04 -22.50
CA ARG A 87 -21.18 25.09 -23.43
C ARG A 87 -19.66 25.24 -23.50
N GLY A 88 -19.16 26.45 -23.21
CA GLY A 88 -17.74 26.81 -23.27
C GLY A 88 -17.17 26.84 -24.69
N VAL A 89 -15.95 27.38 -24.81
CA VAL A 89 -15.14 27.39 -26.02
C VAL A 89 -14.47 26.03 -26.19
N PRO A 90 -14.68 25.33 -27.31
CA PRO A 90 -13.93 24.13 -27.62
C PRO A 90 -12.47 24.50 -27.91
N VAL A 91 -11.52 23.90 -27.20
CA VAL A 91 -10.08 24.12 -27.37
C VAL A 91 -9.37 22.79 -27.49
N ARG A 92 -8.78 22.53 -28.66
CA ARG A 92 -7.88 21.39 -28.88
C ARG A 92 -6.45 21.80 -28.57
N VAL A 93 -5.86 21.18 -27.55
CA VAL A 93 -4.47 21.38 -27.15
C VAL A 93 -3.60 20.26 -27.74
N ASP A 94 -2.61 20.62 -28.57
CA ASP A 94 -1.60 19.69 -29.10
C ASP A 94 -0.25 19.98 -28.45
N ALA A 95 0.17 19.14 -27.52
CA ALA A 95 1.43 19.24 -26.79
C ALA A 95 2.39 18.07 -27.07
N ILE A 96 2.19 17.34 -28.17
CA ILE A 96 2.96 16.11 -28.46
C ILE A 96 4.47 16.36 -28.60
N GLY A 97 4.86 17.59 -28.94
CA GLY A 97 6.27 17.96 -29.09
C GLY A 97 7.04 18.12 -27.77
N LEU A 98 6.40 18.01 -26.60
CA LEU A 98 7.04 18.20 -25.31
C LEU A 98 7.54 16.86 -24.71
N ASP A 99 8.69 16.91 -24.05
CA ASP A 99 9.23 15.77 -23.28
C ASP A 99 8.61 15.66 -21.87
N HIS A 100 7.58 16.47 -21.57
CA HIS A 100 6.91 16.51 -20.29
C HIS A 100 5.41 16.79 -20.44
N ASP A 101 4.64 16.35 -19.46
CA ASP A 101 3.20 16.59 -19.41
C ASP A 101 2.88 18.05 -19.05
N LEU A 102 1.64 18.46 -19.29
CA LEU A 102 1.11 19.74 -18.86
C LEU A 102 -0.01 19.51 -17.84
N LEU A 103 -0.15 20.43 -16.90
CA LEU A 103 -1.35 20.54 -16.09
C LEU A 103 -2.11 21.77 -16.55
N LEU A 104 -3.35 21.60 -17.00
CA LEU A 104 -4.27 22.72 -17.12
C LEU A 104 -4.61 23.16 -15.70
N ALA A 105 -3.94 24.23 -15.28
CA ALA A 105 -3.95 24.71 -13.92
C ALA A 105 -4.73 26.01 -13.80
N ALA A 106 -5.24 26.12 -12.61
CA ALA A 106 -6.31 26.95 -12.15
C ALA A 106 -5.99 27.16 -10.67
N THR A 107 -5.88 28.38 -10.20
CA THR A 107 -5.17 28.70 -8.95
C THR A 107 -5.73 27.97 -7.72
N GLY A 108 -5.18 26.79 -7.37
CA GLY A 108 -5.20 26.26 -6.00
C GLY A 108 -5.52 24.78 -5.81
N ILE A 109 -6.55 24.19 -6.45
CA ILE A 109 -7.02 22.83 -6.13
C ILE A 109 -7.67 22.20 -7.38
N GLY A 110 -7.18 21.04 -7.83
CA GLY A 110 -7.72 20.30 -8.97
C GLY A 110 -7.31 20.86 -10.34
N GLY A 111 -6.71 20.03 -11.20
CA GLY A 111 -6.35 20.40 -12.57
C GLY A 111 -6.33 19.18 -13.46
N VAL A 112 -6.47 19.37 -14.77
CA VAL A 112 -6.48 18.27 -15.74
C VAL A 112 -5.06 18.06 -16.27
N VAL A 113 -4.53 16.85 -16.10
CA VAL A 113 -3.24 16.47 -16.69
C VAL A 113 -3.45 16.22 -18.18
N LEU A 114 -2.72 16.95 -19.00
CA LEU A 114 -2.64 16.81 -20.44
C LEU A 114 -1.32 16.10 -20.75
N THR A 115 -1.39 14.80 -21.00
CA THR A 115 -0.23 13.99 -21.34
C THR A 115 0.34 14.37 -22.71
N SER A 116 1.66 14.40 -22.86
CA SER A 116 2.31 14.78 -24.13
C SER A 116 2.35 13.67 -25.18
N ASP A 117 1.58 12.59 -25.02
CA ASP A 117 1.49 11.48 -25.97
C ASP A 117 0.36 11.65 -27.00
N ARG A 118 -0.57 12.58 -26.76
CA ARG A 118 -1.73 12.83 -27.64
C ARG A 118 -2.27 14.27 -27.50
N PRO A 119 -3.04 14.75 -28.47
CA PRO A 119 -3.83 15.97 -28.31
C PRO A 119 -5.00 15.76 -27.35
N HIS A 120 -5.45 16.84 -26.70
CA HIS A 120 -6.57 16.84 -25.77
C HIS A 120 -7.63 17.87 -26.18
N ASP A 121 -8.89 17.47 -26.16
CA ASP A 121 -10.02 18.34 -26.45
C ASP A 121 -10.64 18.83 -25.13
N LEU A 122 -10.76 20.15 -25.00
CA LEU A 122 -11.23 20.83 -23.79
C LEU A 122 -12.43 21.71 -24.12
N ARG A 123 -13.23 22.03 -23.10
CA ARG A 123 -14.29 23.05 -23.15
C ARG A 123 -14.13 24.02 -21.99
N LEU A 124 -13.70 25.23 -22.32
CA LEU A 124 -13.26 26.23 -21.35
C LEU A 124 -14.15 27.46 -21.39
N LEU A 125 -14.40 28.08 -20.25
CA LEU A 125 -15.12 29.36 -20.21
C LEU A 125 -14.22 30.47 -20.79
N PRO A 126 -14.75 31.39 -21.63
CA PRO A 126 -14.00 32.57 -22.06
C PRO A 126 -13.58 33.41 -20.86
N GLY A 127 -12.32 33.85 -20.83
CA GLY A 127 -11.79 34.59 -19.69
C GLY A 127 -10.27 34.58 -19.60
N ILE A 128 -9.74 35.51 -18.82
CA ILE A 128 -8.30 35.66 -18.61
C ILE A 128 -7.79 34.69 -17.55
N GLY A 129 -6.57 34.18 -17.76
CA GLY A 129 -5.75 33.48 -16.77
C GLY A 129 -5.83 31.95 -16.79
N HIS A 130 -6.41 31.35 -17.84
CA HIS A 130 -6.13 29.95 -18.15
C HIS A 130 -4.62 29.76 -18.37
N ARG A 131 -4.08 28.66 -17.86
CA ARG A 131 -2.63 28.40 -17.92
C ARG A 131 -2.31 26.93 -18.03
N LEU A 132 -1.43 26.60 -18.97
CA LEU A 132 -0.78 25.30 -19.02
C LEU A 132 0.51 25.35 -18.18
N ASP A 133 0.65 24.39 -17.28
CA ASP A 133 1.71 24.33 -16.29
C ASP A 133 2.56 23.08 -16.53
N GLY A 134 3.79 23.27 -17.02
CA GLY A 134 4.75 22.19 -17.29
C GLY A 134 5.65 21.86 -16.10
N GLY A 135 5.44 22.50 -14.94
CA GLY A 135 6.40 22.51 -13.83
C GLY A 135 7.02 23.89 -13.65
N ALA A 136 8.25 24.10 -14.12
CA ALA A 136 8.90 25.42 -14.08
C ALA A 136 8.31 26.36 -15.15
N GLY A 137 8.14 25.87 -16.38
CA GLY A 137 7.53 26.63 -17.48
C GLY A 137 6.02 26.74 -17.39
N LYS A 138 5.49 27.92 -17.74
CA LYS A 138 4.06 28.23 -17.73
C LYS A 138 3.66 28.89 -19.05
N LEU A 139 2.51 28.50 -19.59
CA LEU A 139 1.94 29.08 -20.80
C LEU A 139 0.53 29.59 -20.52
N PRO A 140 0.36 30.89 -20.21
CA PRO A 140 -0.95 31.50 -20.10
C PRO A 140 -1.58 31.68 -21.50
N PHE A 141 -2.89 31.48 -21.59
CA PHE A 141 -3.69 31.66 -22.79
C PHE A 141 -5.09 32.16 -22.44
N ARG A 142 -5.84 32.67 -23.42
CA ARG A 142 -7.21 33.16 -23.24
C ARG A 142 -8.12 32.63 -24.35
N PRO A 143 -9.08 31.75 -24.05
CA PRO A 143 -10.21 31.50 -24.93
C PRO A 143 -11.12 32.74 -24.96
N THR A 144 -11.63 33.11 -26.14
CA THR A 144 -12.54 34.25 -26.33
C THR A 144 -13.93 33.80 -26.79
N PRO A 145 -14.98 34.61 -26.57
CA PRO A 145 -16.37 34.21 -26.85
C PRO A 145 -16.66 33.86 -28.31
N ASP A 146 -15.88 34.43 -29.25
CA ASP A 146 -15.93 34.15 -30.69
C ASP A 146 -15.29 32.81 -31.09
N GLY A 147 -14.77 32.04 -30.13
CA GLY A 147 -14.14 30.74 -30.38
C GLY A 147 -12.63 30.78 -30.64
N MET A 148 -12.02 31.96 -30.59
CA MET A 148 -10.57 32.11 -30.77
C MET A 148 -9.80 31.78 -29.49
N VAL A 149 -8.52 31.41 -29.66
CA VAL A 149 -7.54 31.29 -28.58
C VAL A 149 -6.48 32.37 -28.76
N GLN A 150 -6.22 33.14 -27.71
CA GLN A 150 -5.23 34.21 -27.70
C GLN A 150 -4.00 33.84 -26.87
N LEU A 151 -2.84 34.28 -27.35
CA LEU A 151 -1.53 34.17 -26.69
C LEU A 151 -0.86 35.55 -26.63
N ALA A 152 0.00 35.75 -25.62
CA ALA A 152 0.91 36.89 -25.62
C ALA A 152 1.89 36.79 -26.80
N SER A 153 2.26 37.93 -27.39
CA SER A 153 3.07 37.98 -28.61
C SER A 153 4.46 37.39 -28.43
N ASP A 154 5.02 37.46 -27.22
CA ASP A 154 6.31 36.87 -26.86
C ASP A 154 6.28 35.34 -26.69
N HIS A 155 5.09 34.72 -26.76
CA HIS A 155 4.93 33.27 -26.84
C HIS A 155 4.95 32.74 -28.29
N SER A 156 4.91 33.65 -29.27
CA SER A 156 5.00 33.28 -30.68
C SER A 156 6.36 32.62 -30.97
N GLY A 157 6.31 31.36 -31.39
CA GLY A 157 7.49 30.56 -31.73
C GLY A 157 7.71 29.30 -30.90
N PHE A 158 7.15 29.23 -29.68
CA PHE A 158 7.07 27.96 -28.92
C PHE A 158 5.63 27.51 -28.65
N ALA A 159 4.66 28.40 -28.89
CA ALA A 159 3.25 28.08 -28.95
C ALA A 159 2.59 28.77 -30.15
N THR A 160 1.51 28.19 -30.64
CA THR A 160 0.66 28.72 -31.70
C THR A 160 -0.80 28.66 -31.26
N ALA A 161 -1.58 29.67 -31.62
CA ALA A 161 -3.00 29.69 -31.35
C ALA A 161 -3.78 30.05 -32.61
N ALA A 162 -4.94 29.42 -32.77
CA ALA A 162 -5.89 29.66 -33.84
C ALA A 162 -7.32 29.43 -33.31
N GLU A 163 -8.31 29.48 -34.18
CA GLU A 163 -9.69 29.15 -33.84
C GLU A 163 -9.78 27.74 -33.24
N GLY A 164 -10.23 27.65 -31.98
CA GLY A 164 -10.36 26.40 -31.23
C GLY A 164 -9.09 25.55 -31.08
N PHE A 165 -7.90 26.09 -31.34
CA PHE A 165 -6.65 25.31 -31.35
C PHE A 165 -5.50 26.01 -30.63
N LEU A 166 -4.77 25.24 -29.82
CA LEU A 166 -3.56 25.64 -29.13
C LEU A 166 -2.45 24.60 -29.34
N GLY A 167 -1.48 24.91 -30.20
CA GLY A 167 -0.29 24.10 -30.42
C GLY A 167 0.84 24.50 -29.46
N VAL A 168 1.41 23.55 -28.75
CA VAL A 168 2.50 23.76 -27.79
C VAL A 168 3.71 22.94 -28.22
N ARG A 169 4.75 23.63 -28.71
CA ARG A 169 5.97 23.02 -29.25
C ARG A 169 7.20 23.20 -28.36
N GLY A 170 7.14 24.12 -27.39
CA GLY A 170 8.22 24.34 -26.44
C GLY A 170 9.52 24.82 -27.09
N ARG A 171 10.61 24.69 -26.34
CA ARG A 171 11.98 24.98 -26.77
C ARG A 171 12.86 23.78 -26.46
N THR A 172 13.59 23.33 -27.47
CA THR A 172 14.55 22.23 -27.33
C THR A 172 15.88 22.77 -26.84
N LEU A 173 16.36 22.25 -25.70
CA LEU A 173 17.70 22.48 -25.19
C LEU A 173 18.54 21.21 -25.28
N ARG A 174 19.87 21.36 -25.22
CA ARG A 174 20.83 20.27 -25.06
C ARG A 174 21.32 20.24 -23.62
N VAL A 175 21.32 19.05 -23.02
CA VAL A 175 21.90 18.81 -21.70
C VAL A 175 23.11 17.91 -21.86
N ASP A 176 24.30 18.47 -21.65
CA ASP A 176 25.56 17.75 -21.66
C ASP A 176 26.02 17.49 -20.22
N GLY A 177 25.72 16.30 -19.71
CA GLY A 177 26.21 15.80 -18.42
C GLY A 177 27.37 14.82 -18.57
N THR A 178 28.03 14.74 -19.73
CA THR A 178 28.97 13.66 -20.04
C THR A 178 30.25 13.66 -19.19
N GLY A 179 30.55 14.79 -18.55
CA GLY A 179 31.66 14.91 -17.60
C GLY A 179 31.38 14.39 -16.19
N LEU A 180 30.14 14.01 -15.87
CA LEU A 180 29.73 13.59 -14.53
C LEU A 180 30.03 12.11 -14.27
N TYR A 181 30.08 11.73 -13.00
CA TYR A 181 30.11 10.34 -12.55
C TYR A 181 28.73 9.67 -12.61
N HIS A 182 27.67 10.46 -12.44
CA HIS A 182 26.28 10.02 -12.32
C HIS A 182 25.38 10.61 -13.40
N ASP A 183 24.23 9.96 -13.60
CA ASP A 183 23.15 10.39 -14.47
C ASP A 183 22.38 11.57 -13.84
N LEU A 184 21.53 12.25 -14.61
CA LEU A 184 20.76 13.41 -14.16
C LEU A 184 19.27 13.18 -14.32
N LEU A 185 18.49 13.21 -13.24
CA LEU A 185 17.02 13.21 -13.32
C LEU A 185 16.51 14.66 -13.42
N PRO A 186 15.79 15.04 -14.49
CA PRO A 186 15.27 16.39 -14.65
C PRO A 186 14.25 16.76 -13.57
N LEU A 187 14.32 18.01 -13.10
CA LEU A 187 13.36 18.62 -12.17
C LEU A 187 12.73 19.86 -12.80
N GLY A 188 11.51 20.17 -12.37
CA GLY A 188 10.71 21.26 -12.95
C GLY A 188 9.99 20.85 -14.24
N MET A 189 9.92 19.56 -14.53
CA MET A 189 9.19 18.98 -15.67
C MET A 189 8.15 18.00 -15.13
N ARG A 190 6.88 18.15 -15.50
CA ARG A 190 5.81 17.24 -15.05
C ARG A 190 5.84 15.90 -15.77
N GLY A 191 5.60 14.82 -15.05
CA GLY A 191 5.53 13.47 -15.62
C GLY A 191 6.88 12.85 -15.99
N VAL A 192 8.00 13.58 -15.84
CA VAL A 192 9.34 13.08 -16.12
C VAL A 192 9.89 12.32 -14.92
N THR A 193 10.25 11.05 -15.13
CA THR A 193 10.80 10.15 -14.10
C THR A 193 12.09 9.46 -14.53
N GLY A 194 12.50 9.61 -15.79
CA GLY A 194 13.69 8.98 -16.35
C GLY A 194 14.97 9.79 -16.12
N PHE A 195 16.08 9.09 -15.86
CA PHE A 195 17.41 9.70 -15.79
C PHE A 195 17.98 9.91 -17.20
N LEU A 196 18.62 11.06 -17.38
CA LEU A 196 19.47 11.36 -18.53
C LEU A 196 20.83 10.72 -18.29
N SER A 197 21.13 9.67 -19.06
CA SER A 197 22.41 8.97 -18.99
C SER A 197 23.59 9.90 -19.23
N ARG A 198 24.60 9.88 -18.37
CA ARG A 198 25.87 10.60 -18.56
C ARG A 198 26.73 10.08 -19.72
N THR A 199 26.31 9.04 -20.43
CA THR A 199 27.08 8.50 -21.58
C THR A 199 26.89 9.29 -22.87
N GLN A 200 25.95 10.23 -22.90
CA GLN A 200 25.64 11.02 -24.09
C GLN A 200 25.05 12.39 -23.73
N VAL A 201 25.01 13.28 -24.73
CA VAL A 201 24.29 14.55 -24.67
C VAL A 201 22.81 14.29 -24.99
N HIS A 202 21.91 14.84 -24.17
CA HIS A 202 20.46 14.68 -24.36
C HIS A 202 19.82 15.93 -24.92
N ARG A 203 18.67 15.77 -25.57
CA ARG A 203 17.81 16.88 -25.99
C ARG A 203 16.54 16.83 -25.16
N LEU A 204 16.09 17.97 -24.68
CA LEU A 204 14.84 18.12 -23.94
C LEU A 204 14.04 19.27 -24.53
N THR A 205 12.77 19.05 -24.79
CA THR A 205 11.83 20.05 -25.30
C THR A 205 10.85 20.42 -24.21
N VAL A 206 10.98 21.66 -23.73
CA VAL A 206 10.29 22.13 -22.52
C VAL A 206 9.60 23.47 -22.77
N LEU A 207 8.63 23.83 -21.93
CA LEU A 207 8.12 25.20 -21.93
C LEU A 207 9.20 26.19 -21.45
N PRO A 208 9.32 27.39 -22.04
CA PRO A 208 10.12 28.46 -21.45
C PRO A 208 9.69 28.76 -20.01
N GLY A 209 10.67 29.09 -19.17
CA GLY A 209 10.48 29.37 -17.74
C GLY A 209 11.74 29.18 -16.93
N ASP A 210 11.68 29.60 -15.66
CA ASP A 210 12.80 29.55 -14.72
C ASP A 210 12.60 28.49 -13.64
N GLY A 211 13.70 27.93 -13.14
CA GLY A 211 13.69 27.01 -11.99
C GLY A 211 13.79 25.53 -12.35
N TYR A 212 14.12 25.21 -13.61
CA TYR A 212 14.56 23.88 -14.00
C TYR A 212 15.82 23.49 -13.22
N GLY A 213 16.01 22.19 -13.00
CA GLY A 213 17.17 21.68 -12.28
C GLY A 213 17.31 20.17 -12.46
N PHE A 214 18.16 19.56 -11.64
CA PHE A 214 18.39 18.12 -11.70
C PHE A 214 18.49 17.50 -10.30
N GLN A 215 18.32 16.19 -10.27
CA GLN A 215 18.63 15.34 -9.14
C GLN A 215 19.74 14.36 -9.56
N ALA A 216 20.76 14.19 -8.72
CA ALA A 216 21.91 13.32 -8.99
C ALA A 216 21.60 11.83 -8.75
N GLY A 217 20.64 11.54 -7.89
CA GLY A 217 20.19 10.21 -7.52
C GLY A 217 19.05 10.30 -6.50
N ALA A 218 18.40 9.19 -6.14
CA ALA A 218 17.19 9.21 -5.31
C ALA A 218 17.31 10.13 -4.07
N GLY A 219 16.48 11.17 -4.01
CA GLY A 219 16.41 12.15 -2.91
C GLY A 219 17.50 13.23 -2.89
N VAL A 220 18.50 13.19 -3.77
CA VAL A 220 19.64 14.14 -3.78
C VAL A 220 19.47 15.19 -4.89
N VAL A 221 18.80 16.28 -4.53
CA VAL A 221 18.53 17.42 -5.42
C VAL A 221 19.79 18.25 -5.58
N ALA A 222 20.20 18.48 -6.83
CA ALA A 222 21.34 19.33 -7.14
C ALA A 222 21.04 20.78 -6.79
N ASP A 223 22.02 21.47 -6.23
CA ASP A 223 22.02 22.92 -6.05
C ASP A 223 22.38 23.62 -7.36
N LEU A 224 21.54 23.39 -8.37
CA LEU A 224 21.66 23.92 -9.72
C LEU A 224 20.26 24.28 -10.21
N ARG A 225 20.08 25.55 -10.57
CA ARG A 225 18.87 26.04 -11.22
C ARG A 225 19.21 26.75 -12.51
N PHE A 226 18.43 26.50 -13.55
CA PHE A 226 18.54 27.17 -14.84
C PHE A 226 17.16 27.55 -15.37
N GLY A 227 17.14 28.47 -16.31
CA GLY A 227 15.95 28.85 -17.04
C GLY A 227 16.09 28.60 -18.53
N VAL A 228 14.95 28.65 -19.22
CA VAL A 228 14.86 28.58 -20.68
C VAL A 228 14.06 29.79 -21.14
N THR A 229 14.68 30.64 -21.94
CA THR A 229 14.05 31.88 -22.42
C THR A 229 13.02 31.60 -23.51
N ASN A 230 12.15 32.58 -23.78
CA ASN A 230 11.20 32.48 -24.90
C ASN A 230 11.90 32.32 -26.26
N ALA A 231 13.16 32.74 -26.41
CA ALA A 231 13.97 32.55 -27.61
C ALA A 231 14.59 31.14 -27.71
N GLY A 232 14.56 30.35 -26.64
CA GLY A 232 15.19 29.02 -26.57
C GLY A 232 16.63 29.03 -26.06
N GLU A 233 17.08 30.12 -25.43
CA GLU A 233 18.39 30.19 -24.80
C GLU A 233 18.32 29.68 -23.35
N VAL A 234 19.38 29.02 -22.89
CA VAL A 234 19.53 28.60 -21.50
C VAL A 234 20.08 29.76 -20.68
N SER A 235 19.36 30.14 -19.61
CA SER A 235 19.82 31.13 -18.63
C SER A 235 20.41 30.43 -17.40
N LEU A 236 21.60 30.87 -16.97
CA LEU A 236 22.30 30.31 -15.83
C LEU A 236 22.87 31.43 -14.95
N ALA A 237 22.68 31.33 -13.63
CA ALA A 237 23.25 32.29 -12.69
C ALA A 237 24.78 32.15 -12.60
N ARG A 238 25.47 33.28 -12.38
CA ARG A 238 26.94 33.32 -12.29
C ARG A 238 27.51 32.44 -11.17
N ASP A 239 26.76 32.21 -10.11
CA ASP A 239 27.19 31.37 -8.98
C ASP A 239 27.37 29.89 -9.34
N TYR A 240 26.90 29.46 -10.52
CA TYR A 240 27.02 28.09 -11.00
C TYR A 240 28.18 27.87 -11.98
N THR A 241 28.89 28.93 -12.41
CA THR A 241 29.90 28.85 -13.48
C THR A 241 31.13 28.02 -13.11
N SER A 242 31.31 27.71 -11.83
CA SER A 242 32.39 26.83 -11.36
C SER A 242 32.18 25.35 -11.72
N PHE A 243 30.93 24.93 -12.00
CA PHE A 243 30.59 23.52 -12.27
C PHE A 243 29.58 23.30 -13.39
N ALA A 244 28.96 24.35 -13.92
CA ALA A 244 28.05 24.32 -15.05
C ALA A 244 28.25 25.53 -15.97
N ASP A 245 27.92 25.41 -17.24
CA ASP A 245 28.02 26.48 -18.24
C ASP A 245 26.81 26.47 -19.16
N ALA A 246 26.43 27.64 -19.68
CA ALA A 246 25.30 27.79 -20.60
C ALA A 246 25.73 28.59 -21.83
N SER A 247 25.47 28.04 -23.01
CA SER A 247 25.80 28.66 -24.29
C SER A 247 24.69 28.37 -25.31
N GLY A 248 23.97 29.42 -25.72
CA GLY A 248 22.81 29.28 -26.60
C GLY A 248 21.76 28.35 -26.00
N ASP A 249 21.42 27.27 -26.72
CA ASP A 249 20.46 26.25 -26.32
C ASP A 249 21.09 25.12 -25.47
N THR A 250 22.37 25.22 -25.12
CA THR A 250 23.13 24.12 -24.50
C THR A 250 23.48 24.43 -23.05
N LEU A 251 23.12 23.52 -22.15
CA LEU A 251 23.56 23.46 -20.76
C LEU A 251 24.60 22.35 -20.59
N THR A 252 25.82 22.71 -20.21
CA THR A 252 26.87 21.74 -19.88
C THR A 252 27.04 21.67 -18.37
N VAL A 253 26.94 20.47 -17.78
CA VAL A 253 27.09 20.23 -16.34
C VAL A 253 28.30 19.33 -16.11
N ARG A 254 29.34 19.86 -15.45
CA ARG A 254 30.62 19.17 -15.23
C ARG A 254 30.78 18.69 -13.79
N GLY A 255 30.10 19.34 -12.83
CA GLY A 255 30.25 19.04 -11.41
C GLY A 255 31.64 19.40 -10.87
N HIS A 256 31.93 18.94 -9.66
CA HIS A 256 33.24 19.03 -9.01
C HIS A 256 33.82 17.64 -8.81
N THR A 257 35.15 17.52 -8.94
CA THR A 257 35.83 16.26 -8.63
C THR A 257 35.93 16.09 -7.13
N VAL A 258 35.33 15.03 -6.60
CA VAL A 258 35.42 14.61 -5.20
C VAL A 258 36.32 13.39 -5.10
N VAL A 259 37.32 13.44 -4.23
CA VAL A 259 38.16 12.28 -3.91
C VAL A 259 37.51 11.51 -2.78
N VAL A 260 37.24 10.22 -3.00
CA VAL A 260 36.75 9.29 -1.97
C VAL A 260 37.88 8.34 -1.60
N ASP A 261 38.35 8.45 -0.37
CA ASP A 261 39.35 7.55 0.22
C ASP A 261 38.66 6.59 1.19
N GLY A 262 38.41 5.36 0.71
CA GLY A 262 37.88 4.25 1.52
C GLY A 262 38.93 3.22 1.91
N THR A 263 40.23 3.54 1.80
CA THR A 263 41.30 2.54 1.90
C THR A 263 41.48 1.92 3.29
N ALA A 264 40.95 2.59 4.33
CA ALA A 264 40.92 2.06 5.70
C ALA A 264 39.84 0.99 5.93
N LEU A 265 38.83 0.89 5.04
CA LEU A 265 37.72 -0.04 5.18
C LEU A 265 38.14 -1.48 4.84
N SER A 266 37.44 -2.45 5.43
CA SER A 266 37.59 -3.87 5.11
C SER A 266 36.70 -4.33 3.94
N HIS A 267 35.85 -3.44 3.41
CA HIS A 267 34.89 -3.72 2.34
C HIS A 267 34.84 -2.58 1.32
N ASP A 268 34.35 -2.87 0.13
CA ASP A 268 34.10 -1.85 -0.90
C ASP A 268 32.85 -1.04 -0.56
N VAL A 269 32.63 0.09 -1.22
CA VAL A 269 31.44 0.93 -0.98
C VAL A 269 30.75 1.32 -2.27
N LEU A 270 29.42 1.30 -2.28
CA LEU A 270 28.62 1.78 -3.40
C LEU A 270 28.18 3.23 -3.12
N PRO A 271 28.51 4.21 -3.97
CA PRO A 271 27.98 5.56 -3.83
C PRO A 271 26.46 5.58 -3.96
N THR A 272 25.80 6.30 -3.05
CA THR A 272 24.34 6.51 -3.06
C THR A 272 24.03 8.00 -3.14
N GLY A 273 22.88 8.34 -3.73
CA GLY A 273 22.59 9.72 -4.12
C GLY A 273 23.27 10.17 -5.42
N ALA A 274 24.03 9.28 -6.06
CA ALA A 274 24.70 9.48 -7.35
C ALA A 274 24.35 8.31 -8.29
N SER A 275 23.14 8.32 -8.84
CA SER A 275 22.61 7.25 -9.69
C SER A 275 23.43 7.10 -10.96
N ARG A 276 23.85 5.88 -11.29
CA ARG A 276 24.58 5.59 -12.53
C ARG A 276 24.26 4.22 -13.05
N THR A 277 24.27 4.08 -14.38
CA THR A 277 24.16 2.79 -15.06
C THR A 277 25.40 2.51 -15.93
N PRO A 278 26.10 1.37 -15.75
CA PRO A 278 25.91 0.36 -14.70
C PRO A 278 26.36 0.84 -13.31
N VAL A 279 25.75 0.28 -12.28
CA VAL A 279 26.11 0.47 -10.87
C VAL A 279 27.49 -0.15 -10.60
N GLU A 280 28.35 0.56 -9.86
CA GLU A 280 29.72 0.10 -9.56
C GLU A 280 30.12 0.43 -8.13
N PHE A 281 30.77 -0.53 -7.49
CA PHE A 281 31.39 -0.35 -6.18
C PHE A 281 32.77 0.29 -6.31
N LEU A 282 33.06 1.23 -5.42
CA LEU A 282 34.39 1.78 -5.24
C LEU A 282 35.23 0.79 -4.44
N SER A 283 36.26 0.24 -5.10
CA SER A 283 37.20 -0.69 -4.46
C SER A 283 37.94 -0.04 -3.29
N ARG A 284 38.00 -0.70 -2.14
CA ARG A 284 38.79 -0.27 -0.98
C ARG A 284 40.30 -0.29 -1.23
N THR A 285 40.77 -0.83 -2.34
CA THR A 285 42.20 -0.95 -2.64
C THR A 285 42.83 0.34 -3.16
N ALA A 286 42.04 1.37 -3.42
CA ALA A 286 42.51 2.64 -3.96
C ALA A 286 41.55 3.79 -3.60
N THR A 287 42.03 5.02 -3.75
CA THR A 287 41.21 6.22 -3.75
C THR A 287 40.49 6.41 -5.08
N HIS A 288 39.28 6.93 -5.07
CA HIS A 288 38.46 7.15 -6.28
C HIS A 288 38.15 8.63 -6.50
N ARG A 289 37.97 9.04 -7.75
CA ARG A 289 37.64 10.43 -8.12
C ARG A 289 36.27 10.46 -8.79
N LEU A 290 35.30 11.15 -8.21
CA LEU A 290 33.92 11.21 -8.67
C LEU A 290 33.58 12.64 -9.07
N ALA A 291 33.18 12.88 -10.31
CA ALA A 291 32.63 14.17 -10.73
C ALA A 291 31.15 14.26 -10.28
N LEU A 292 30.89 15.03 -9.22
CA LEU A 292 29.56 15.16 -8.60
C LEU A 292 29.04 16.58 -8.74
N VAL A 293 27.75 16.74 -8.99
CA VAL A 293 27.11 18.06 -8.89
C VAL A 293 27.06 18.53 -7.43
N PRO A 294 27.09 19.84 -7.15
CA PRO A 294 26.84 20.33 -5.81
C PRO A 294 25.46 19.88 -5.32
N ALA A 295 25.41 19.20 -4.17
CA ALA A 295 24.18 18.72 -3.56
C ALA A 295 24.44 18.28 -2.10
N ARG A 296 23.35 18.13 -1.33
CA ARG A 296 23.37 17.55 0.02
C ARG A 296 22.74 16.18 -0.01
N GLY A 297 23.29 15.25 0.78
CA GLY A 297 22.70 13.93 1.00
C GLY A 297 23.36 12.79 0.24
N TYR A 298 24.55 13.01 -0.33
CA TYR A 298 25.36 11.90 -0.83
C TYR A 298 25.76 10.98 0.33
N SER A 299 25.83 9.68 0.07
CA SER A 299 26.18 8.68 1.07
C SER A 299 26.77 7.43 0.39
N PHE A 300 26.93 6.36 1.15
CA PHE A 300 27.40 5.08 0.66
C PHE A 300 26.56 3.93 1.17
N GLN A 301 26.54 2.86 0.39
CA GLN A 301 26.06 1.55 0.77
C GLN A 301 27.29 0.65 0.98
N PRO A 302 27.54 0.18 2.23
CA PRO A 302 28.62 -0.76 2.54
C PRO A 302 28.51 -2.08 1.78
N GLY A 303 27.28 -2.50 1.43
CA GLY A 303 26.96 -3.71 0.70
C GLY A 303 25.44 -3.84 0.53
N ALA A 304 24.99 -4.75 -0.32
CA ALA A 304 23.57 -4.89 -0.65
C ALA A 304 22.69 -4.99 0.61
N GLY A 305 21.58 -4.25 0.64
CA GLY A 305 20.64 -4.20 1.77
C GLY A 305 21.04 -3.29 2.94
N THR A 306 22.26 -2.74 2.94
CA THR A 306 22.76 -1.91 4.04
C THR A 306 23.01 -0.47 3.58
N SER A 307 22.52 0.53 4.32
CA SER A 307 22.79 1.95 4.04
C SER A 307 23.63 2.53 5.17
N ALA A 308 24.75 3.18 4.84
CA ALA A 308 25.60 3.79 5.84
C ALA A 308 24.86 4.94 6.53
N ASP A 309 25.01 5.02 7.85
CA ASP A 309 24.55 6.14 8.66
C ASP A 309 25.54 7.32 8.52
N LEU A 310 25.64 7.81 7.29
CA LEU A 310 26.53 8.87 6.83
C LEU A 310 25.79 9.72 5.81
N SER A 311 26.05 11.02 5.81
CA SER A 311 25.65 11.91 4.72
C SER A 311 26.69 13.01 4.55
N TYR A 312 27.01 13.35 3.31
CA TYR A 312 27.91 14.47 3.01
C TYR A 312 27.31 15.41 1.95
N GLU A 313 27.89 16.60 1.89
CA GLU A 313 27.55 17.68 0.97
C GLU A 313 28.73 17.96 0.06
N VAL A 314 28.46 18.23 -1.21
CA VAL A 314 29.38 18.87 -2.14
C VAL A 314 28.88 20.29 -2.34
N THR A 315 29.69 21.29 -2.00
CA THR A 315 29.32 22.71 -2.11
C THR A 315 29.58 23.26 -3.51
N ARG A 316 29.04 24.46 -3.80
CA ARG A 316 29.22 25.14 -5.10
C ARG A 316 30.68 25.47 -5.45
N ASP A 317 31.52 25.64 -4.44
CA ASP A 317 32.98 25.85 -4.54
C ASP A 317 33.79 24.54 -4.52
N GLY A 318 33.11 23.39 -4.58
CA GLY A 318 33.74 22.07 -4.71
C GLY A 318 34.30 21.49 -3.40
N GLN A 319 33.94 22.07 -2.26
CA GLN A 319 34.33 21.54 -0.96
C GLN A 319 33.40 20.41 -0.54
N VAL A 320 33.95 19.40 0.12
CA VAL A 320 33.19 18.35 0.79
C VAL A 320 32.93 18.75 2.23
N LYS A 321 31.67 18.67 2.67
CA LYS A 321 31.28 18.89 4.05
C LYS A 321 30.58 17.66 4.62
N ARG A 322 30.89 17.35 5.88
CA ARG A 322 30.17 16.36 6.70
C ARG A 322 29.59 17.02 7.96
N ALA A 323 28.64 16.38 8.63
CA ALA A 323 28.18 16.82 9.95
C ALA A 323 29.13 16.37 11.07
N GLU A 324 29.17 17.10 12.20
CA GLU A 324 30.10 16.83 13.29
C GLU A 324 29.94 15.43 13.89
N GLN A 325 28.70 14.94 13.94
CA GLN A 325 28.33 13.61 14.42
C GLN A 325 28.98 12.43 13.66
N TYR A 326 29.60 12.69 12.50
CA TYR A 326 30.31 11.68 11.71
C TYR A 326 31.84 11.70 11.90
N ALA A 327 32.38 12.68 12.65
CA ALA A 327 33.83 12.92 12.81
C ALA A 327 34.62 11.67 13.23
N ALA A 328 33.97 10.80 14.02
CA ALA A 328 34.60 9.61 14.59
C ALA A 328 34.98 8.56 13.52
N PHE A 329 34.32 8.57 12.36
CA PHE A 329 34.50 7.52 11.33
C PHE A 329 34.59 8.06 9.90
N ALA A 330 34.37 9.35 9.68
CA ALA A 330 34.53 10.01 8.39
C ALA A 330 35.10 11.42 8.57
N ASP A 331 36.03 11.80 7.70
CA ASP A 331 36.68 13.11 7.67
C ASP A 331 36.48 13.76 6.30
N ALA A 332 36.39 15.09 6.28
CA ALA A 332 36.24 15.85 5.05
C ALA A 332 37.17 17.07 5.08
N SER A 333 38.01 17.17 4.05
CA SER A 333 38.98 18.25 3.91
C SER A 333 39.15 18.59 2.44
N GLY A 334 38.92 19.85 2.07
CA GLY A 334 38.99 20.25 0.67
C GLY A 334 37.92 19.54 -0.17
N ASP A 335 38.36 18.91 -1.25
CA ASP A 335 37.57 18.06 -2.16
C ASP A 335 37.58 16.57 -1.76
N THR A 336 38.17 16.23 -0.61
CA THR A 336 38.43 14.84 -0.21
C THR A 336 37.53 14.42 0.95
N LEU A 337 36.88 13.26 0.78
CA LEU A 337 36.17 12.52 1.82
C LEU A 337 36.95 11.25 2.20
N THR A 338 37.42 11.17 3.43
CA THR A 338 38.13 10.00 3.96
C THR A 338 37.20 9.18 4.86
N LEU A 339 36.97 7.93 4.51
CA LEU A 339 36.13 6.98 5.24
C LEU A 339 37.02 6.07 6.10
N ARG A 340 37.02 6.32 7.42
CA ARG A 340 37.83 5.57 8.39
C ARG A 340 37.08 4.37 8.97
N GLY A 341 35.75 4.45 9.06
CA GLY A 341 34.92 3.39 9.66
C GLY A 341 35.21 3.19 11.16
N HIS A 342 34.63 2.12 11.71
CA HIS A 342 34.91 1.60 13.04
C HIS A 342 35.41 0.16 12.94
N THR A 343 36.44 -0.17 13.71
CA THR A 343 36.90 -1.56 13.82
C THR A 343 36.03 -2.31 14.82
N ILE A 344 35.25 -3.25 14.31
CA ILE A 344 34.51 -4.22 15.11
C ILE A 344 35.29 -5.54 15.19
N THR A 345 35.08 -6.27 16.29
CA THR A 345 35.60 -7.63 16.45
C THR A 345 34.44 -8.61 16.30
N LEU A 346 34.58 -9.57 15.40
CA LEU A 346 33.65 -10.67 15.22
C LEU A 346 34.29 -11.95 15.77
N ASP A 347 33.77 -12.41 16.90
CA ASP A 347 34.21 -13.64 17.54
C ASP A 347 33.21 -14.76 17.26
N GLY A 348 33.52 -15.55 16.23
CA GLY A 348 32.78 -16.78 15.89
C GLY A 348 33.45 -18.05 16.39
N THR A 349 34.41 -17.96 17.32
CA THR A 349 35.28 -19.10 17.68
C THR A 349 34.55 -20.24 18.39
N ALA A 350 33.37 -19.97 18.94
CA ALA A 350 32.50 -20.98 19.53
C ALA A 350 31.72 -21.80 18.49
N LEU A 351 31.56 -21.31 17.26
CA LEU A 351 30.82 -22.00 16.20
C LEU A 351 31.59 -23.22 15.68
N SER A 352 30.89 -24.17 15.07
CA SER A 352 31.50 -25.31 14.38
C SER A 352 31.63 -25.11 12.86
N HIS A 353 31.26 -23.93 12.35
CA HIS A 353 31.35 -23.59 10.93
C HIS A 353 31.80 -22.15 10.74
N ASP A 354 32.33 -21.86 9.56
CA ASP A 354 32.71 -20.51 9.16
C ASP A 354 31.46 -19.68 8.77
N VAL A 355 31.59 -18.35 8.74
CA VAL A 355 30.49 -17.43 8.41
C VAL A 355 30.89 -16.47 7.30
N ILE A 356 29.93 -16.12 6.44
CA ILE A 356 30.07 -15.10 5.39
C ILE A 356 29.37 -13.83 5.90
N PRO A 357 30.04 -12.69 6.02
CA PRO A 357 29.40 -11.46 6.45
C PRO A 357 28.50 -10.91 5.33
N LEU A 358 27.27 -10.55 5.69
CA LEU A 358 26.30 -9.89 4.81
C LEU A 358 26.29 -8.37 5.07
N GLY A 359 25.89 -7.61 4.05
CA GLY A 359 25.92 -6.15 4.09
C GLY A 359 27.29 -5.52 3.82
N LEU A 360 28.28 -6.33 3.41
CA LEU A 360 29.63 -5.89 3.03
C LEU A 360 29.93 -6.24 1.57
N ALA A 361 30.22 -5.23 0.75
CA ALA A 361 30.53 -5.39 -0.65
C ALA A 361 31.92 -6.03 -0.84
N ARG A 362 31.98 -7.06 -1.68
CA ARG A 362 33.15 -7.92 -1.90
C ARG A 362 33.74 -8.55 -0.62
N GLY A 363 32.97 -8.59 0.47
CA GLY A 363 33.29 -9.30 1.73
C GLY A 363 32.97 -10.80 1.69
N SER A 364 32.88 -11.42 0.51
CA SER A 364 32.40 -12.79 0.29
C SER A 364 33.40 -13.90 0.64
N THR A 365 34.44 -13.59 1.41
CA THR A 365 35.35 -14.60 1.96
C THR A 365 34.83 -15.09 3.30
N TYR A 366 34.85 -16.41 3.50
CA TYR A 366 34.56 -17.01 4.79
C TYR A 366 35.43 -16.41 5.88
N LEU A 367 34.81 -15.91 6.94
CA LEU A 367 35.46 -15.63 8.20
C LEU A 367 35.59 -16.94 8.95
N SER A 368 36.83 -17.44 9.02
CA SER A 368 37.09 -18.73 9.64
C SER A 368 36.80 -18.69 11.14
N ARG A 369 36.11 -19.70 11.65
CA ARG A 369 35.89 -19.88 13.09
C ARG A 369 37.17 -20.07 13.91
N GLN A 370 38.31 -20.30 13.29
CA GLN A 370 39.56 -20.58 14.01
C GLN A 370 40.09 -19.36 14.79
N THR A 371 39.67 -18.16 14.43
CA THR A 371 40.13 -16.91 15.04
C THR A 371 39.00 -15.88 15.09
N ALA A 372 39.11 -14.91 15.99
CA ALA A 372 38.28 -13.72 15.94
C ALA A 372 38.78 -12.78 14.82
N HIS A 373 37.86 -12.17 14.08
CA HIS A 373 38.17 -11.31 12.95
C HIS A 373 37.94 -9.84 13.31
N ARG A 374 38.84 -8.97 12.85
CA ARG A 374 38.68 -7.52 13.00
C ARG A 374 38.29 -6.92 11.65
N LEU A 375 37.12 -6.30 11.59
CA LEU A 375 36.61 -5.66 10.38
C LEU A 375 36.44 -4.17 10.63
N THR A 376 36.97 -3.34 9.74
CA THR A 376 36.71 -1.91 9.72
C THR A 376 35.53 -1.63 8.79
N VAL A 377 34.40 -1.24 9.37
CA VAL A 377 33.13 -1.07 8.65
C VAL A 377 32.54 0.32 8.90
N LEU A 378 31.73 0.81 7.98
CA LEU A 378 30.95 2.03 8.24
C LEU A 378 29.82 1.75 9.26
N PRO A 379 29.40 2.74 10.05
CA PRO A 379 28.15 2.64 10.81
C PRO A 379 26.97 2.40 9.87
N ALA A 380 26.17 1.38 10.14
CA ALA A 380 24.95 1.07 9.39
C ALA A 380 24.08 0.09 10.18
N LYS A 381 22.84 -0.07 9.72
CA LYS A 381 21.91 -1.08 10.24
C LYS A 381 21.77 -2.27 9.30
N GLY A 382 21.50 -3.43 9.88
CA GLY A 382 21.17 -4.63 9.10
C GLY A 382 22.37 -5.34 8.49
N TYR A 383 23.54 -5.27 9.12
CA TYR A 383 24.59 -6.27 8.86
C TYR A 383 24.11 -7.64 9.30
N GLY A 384 24.66 -8.70 8.73
CA GLY A 384 24.27 -10.05 9.11
C GLY A 384 25.31 -11.08 8.73
N PHE A 385 24.90 -12.33 8.79
CA PHE A 385 25.76 -13.45 8.41
C PHE A 385 24.98 -14.47 7.59
N GLN A 386 25.71 -15.12 6.69
CA GLN A 386 25.27 -16.29 5.97
C GLN A 386 26.21 -17.43 6.32
N SER A 387 25.64 -18.60 6.60
CA SER A 387 26.38 -19.86 6.58
C SER A 387 26.46 -20.35 5.13
N ALA A 388 27.30 -21.34 4.84
CA ALA A 388 27.38 -21.89 3.48
C ALA A 388 26.07 -22.52 2.96
N VAL A 389 25.07 -22.79 3.82
CA VAL A 389 23.77 -23.37 3.44
C VAL A 389 22.61 -22.37 3.44
N ALA A 390 22.64 -21.35 4.29
CA ALA A 390 21.53 -20.39 4.42
C ALA A 390 21.94 -19.12 5.19
N VAL A 391 21.18 -18.03 4.96
CA VAL A 391 21.29 -16.78 5.72
C VAL A 391 20.88 -17.04 7.18
N ALA A 392 21.78 -16.74 8.11
CA ALA A 392 21.53 -16.90 9.53
C ALA A 392 20.42 -15.93 9.98
N GLU A 393 19.62 -16.35 10.96
CA GLU A 393 18.57 -15.50 11.53
C GLU A 393 19.13 -14.49 12.55
N LEU A 394 20.13 -13.72 12.11
CA LEU A 394 20.83 -12.72 12.91
C LEU A 394 21.13 -11.49 12.07
N ALA A 395 20.63 -10.35 12.54
CA ALA A 395 21.00 -9.03 12.04
C ALA A 395 21.57 -8.19 13.19
N TYR A 396 22.61 -7.41 12.89
CA TYR A 396 23.25 -6.50 13.82
C TYR A 396 23.50 -5.13 13.18
N ASP A 397 23.58 -4.13 14.03
CA ASP A 397 23.82 -2.73 13.69
C ASP A 397 25.18 -2.32 14.24
N VAL A 398 25.90 -1.48 13.50
CA VAL A 398 27.08 -0.76 13.99
C VAL A 398 26.69 0.71 14.17
N THR A 399 26.72 1.19 15.40
CA THR A 399 26.34 2.57 15.73
C THR A 399 27.42 3.58 15.32
N ARG A 400 27.07 4.87 15.30
CA ARG A 400 28.04 5.96 15.06
C ARG A 400 29.18 6.00 16.09
N ALA A 401 28.96 5.46 17.29
CA ALA A 401 29.98 5.34 18.34
C ALA A 401 30.88 4.10 18.18
N GLY A 402 30.60 3.23 17.20
CA GLY A 402 31.33 1.99 16.97
C GLY A 402 30.85 0.81 17.82
N GLU A 403 29.76 0.97 18.57
CA GLU A 403 29.14 -0.13 19.31
C GLU A 403 28.34 -1.05 18.38
N VAL A 404 28.39 -2.35 18.62
CA VAL A 404 27.53 -3.34 17.98
C VAL A 404 26.24 -3.52 18.77
N ARG A 405 25.11 -3.54 18.09
CA ARG A 405 23.79 -3.78 18.68
C ARG A 405 22.99 -4.79 17.87
N PHE A 406 22.11 -5.53 18.50
CA PHE A 406 21.21 -6.46 17.83
C PHE A 406 19.90 -6.60 18.61
N HIS A 407 18.88 -7.21 18.01
CA HIS A 407 17.59 -7.38 18.66
C HIS A 407 17.65 -8.37 19.84
N PRO A 408 17.08 -8.08 21.03
CA PRO A 408 17.22 -8.93 22.23
C PRO A 408 16.84 -10.40 22.05
N SER A 409 15.99 -10.73 21.07
CA SER A 409 15.66 -12.12 20.71
C SER A 409 16.87 -12.98 20.31
N TYR A 410 18.03 -12.38 20.02
CA TYR A 410 19.25 -13.11 19.66
C TYR A 410 20.17 -13.38 20.84
N ALA A 411 19.85 -12.87 22.05
CA ALA A 411 20.69 -13.00 23.24
C ALA A 411 20.94 -14.46 23.66
N GLY A 412 20.11 -15.40 23.20
CA GLY A 412 20.31 -16.84 23.45
C GLY A 412 21.51 -17.45 22.70
N PHE A 413 21.97 -16.83 21.61
CA PHE A 413 23.03 -17.39 20.75
C PHE A 413 24.05 -16.34 20.26
N ALA A 414 23.88 -15.07 20.59
CA ALA A 414 24.81 -13.99 20.29
C ALA A 414 24.92 -13.03 21.49
N GLU A 415 26.06 -12.36 21.62
CA GLU A 415 26.34 -11.38 22.67
C GLU A 415 27.11 -10.20 22.08
N ALA A 416 26.76 -8.97 22.46
CA ALA A 416 27.43 -7.76 22.01
C ALA A 416 28.04 -7.03 23.21
N VAL A 417 29.35 -6.78 23.16
CA VAL A 417 30.10 -6.07 24.19
C VAL A 417 30.92 -4.97 23.53
N GLY A 418 30.44 -3.72 23.64
CA GLY A 418 31.06 -2.58 22.95
C GLY A 418 31.10 -2.80 21.44
N SER A 419 32.29 -2.82 20.84
CA SER A 419 32.51 -3.08 19.42
C SER A 419 32.71 -4.56 19.07
N THR A 420 32.46 -5.48 20.01
CA THR A 420 32.65 -6.92 19.81
C THR A 420 31.31 -7.62 19.70
N LEU A 421 31.14 -8.41 18.64
CA LEU A 421 30.04 -9.36 18.47
C LEU A 421 30.57 -10.77 18.68
N ILE A 422 30.02 -11.45 19.68
CA ILE A 422 30.36 -12.83 20.02
C ILE A 422 29.21 -13.72 19.57
N LEU A 423 29.50 -14.71 18.72
CA LEU A 423 28.55 -15.68 18.20
C LEU A 423 28.71 -17.00 18.94
N ARG A 424 27.78 -17.27 19.87
CA ARG A 424 27.81 -18.47 20.72
C ARG A 424 27.13 -19.68 20.06
N GLY A 425 26.13 -19.43 19.20
CA GLY A 425 25.33 -20.48 18.58
C GLY A 425 24.58 -21.35 19.61
N TYR A 426 23.97 -22.43 19.12
CA TYR A 426 23.43 -23.50 19.95
C TYR A 426 24.19 -24.80 19.71
N ARG A 427 24.53 -25.49 20.79
CA ARG A 427 25.12 -26.82 20.73
C ARG A 427 24.04 -27.84 20.40
N ILE A 428 24.20 -28.52 19.27
CA ILE A 428 23.34 -29.59 18.78
C ILE A 428 24.13 -30.89 18.84
N VAL A 429 23.48 -31.95 19.32
CA VAL A 429 24.00 -33.31 19.29
C VAL A 429 23.19 -34.07 18.24
N LEU A 430 23.88 -34.61 17.25
CA LEU A 430 23.29 -35.46 16.22
C LEU A 430 23.70 -36.90 16.53
N ASP A 431 22.71 -37.71 16.89
CA ASP A 431 22.87 -39.12 17.21
C ASP A 431 22.36 -39.98 16.05
N ALA A 432 23.27 -40.72 15.43
CA ALA A 432 23.08 -41.71 14.39
C ALA A 432 23.53 -43.11 14.86
N THR A 433 23.54 -43.38 16.16
CA THR A 433 23.88 -44.70 16.73
C THR A 433 23.04 -45.84 16.15
N GLY A 434 21.78 -45.54 15.79
CA GLY A 434 20.87 -46.47 15.10
C GLY A 434 20.97 -46.52 13.58
N ALA A 435 21.87 -45.77 12.93
CA ALA A 435 21.98 -45.71 11.47
C ALA A 435 23.04 -46.68 10.90
N ASP A 436 22.87 -47.06 9.63
CA ASP A 436 23.78 -47.96 8.88
C ASP A 436 25.04 -47.25 8.35
N SER A 437 25.16 -45.93 8.55
CA SER A 437 26.26 -45.11 8.05
C SER A 437 26.71 -44.09 9.09
N ASP A 438 28.02 -43.85 9.15
CA ASP A 438 28.61 -42.87 10.08
C ASP A 438 28.32 -41.43 9.63
N LEU A 439 28.12 -40.53 10.61
CA LEU A 439 28.01 -39.10 10.36
C LEU A 439 29.38 -38.52 9.96
N VAL A 440 29.38 -37.62 8.98
CA VAL A 440 30.57 -36.90 8.52
C VAL A 440 30.45 -35.38 8.67
N GLY A 441 29.31 -34.87 9.15
CA GLY A 441 29.10 -33.46 9.44
C GLY A 441 27.71 -32.95 9.04
N ILE A 442 27.61 -31.64 8.83
CA ILE A 442 26.46 -30.98 8.20
C ILE A 442 26.84 -30.63 6.76
N ALA A 443 25.98 -31.00 5.81
CA ALA A 443 26.19 -30.72 4.39
C ALA A 443 26.37 -29.23 4.16
N GLY A 444 27.36 -28.86 3.32
CA GLY A 444 27.68 -27.48 3.02
C GLY A 444 28.46 -26.74 4.11
N LEU A 445 28.60 -27.25 5.35
CA LEU A 445 29.36 -26.59 6.41
C LEU A 445 30.74 -27.23 6.63
N PRO A 446 31.82 -26.71 6.00
CA PRO A 446 33.15 -27.28 6.12
C PRO A 446 33.67 -27.26 7.58
N GLY A 447 34.26 -28.38 7.99
CA GLY A 447 34.84 -28.56 9.33
C GLY A 447 33.84 -28.94 10.43
N THR A 448 32.57 -29.21 10.12
CA THR A 448 31.61 -29.82 11.08
C THR A 448 31.80 -31.34 11.24
N GLY A 449 32.73 -31.94 10.49
CA GLY A 449 33.07 -33.36 10.55
C GLY A 449 34.28 -33.66 11.44
N PRO A 450 34.38 -34.88 12.00
CA PRO A 450 35.51 -35.32 12.82
C PRO A 450 36.82 -35.43 11.99
N GLU A 451 37.94 -34.93 12.51
CA GLU A 451 39.26 -35.03 11.83
C GLU A 451 39.88 -36.44 11.92
N ALA A 452 39.45 -37.27 12.87
CA ALA A 452 39.80 -38.68 12.96
C ALA A 452 38.79 -39.43 13.84
N SER A 453 38.41 -40.64 13.42
CA SER A 453 37.41 -41.56 14.01
C SER A 453 35.96 -41.37 13.58
N THR A 454 35.24 -42.50 13.59
CA THR A 454 33.86 -42.81 13.15
C THR A 454 32.85 -42.50 14.26
N PRO A 455 32.28 -41.29 14.34
CA PRO A 455 31.35 -40.97 15.39
C PRO A 455 29.96 -41.29 14.85
N ARG A 456 29.27 -42.20 15.53
CA ARG A 456 27.82 -42.29 15.38
C ARG A 456 27.11 -41.15 16.10
N GLU A 457 27.83 -40.28 16.82
CA GLU A 457 27.31 -39.07 17.43
C GLU A 457 28.27 -37.90 17.15
N ILE A 458 27.76 -36.78 16.62
CA ILE A 458 28.55 -35.54 16.46
C ILE A 458 27.91 -34.40 17.24
N SER A 459 28.75 -33.58 17.88
CA SER A 459 28.31 -32.35 18.53
C SER A 459 28.80 -31.15 17.73
N VAL A 460 27.86 -30.32 17.29
CA VAL A 460 28.12 -29.12 16.48
C VAL A 460 27.48 -27.91 17.13
N VAL A 461 28.12 -26.75 17.00
CA VAL A 461 27.59 -25.46 17.45
C VAL A 461 27.19 -24.67 16.22
N LEU A 462 25.89 -24.43 16.07
CA LEU A 462 25.30 -23.84 14.88
C LEU A 462 24.56 -22.53 15.22
N LEU A 463 24.56 -21.59 14.28
CA LEU A 463 23.67 -20.44 14.37
C LEU A 463 22.23 -20.82 14.00
N PRO A 464 21.20 -20.13 14.52
CA PRO A 464 19.85 -20.29 14.01
C PRO A 464 19.76 -20.02 12.52
N SER A 465 19.20 -20.97 11.79
CA SER A 465 19.09 -20.97 10.33
C SER A 465 18.06 -21.99 9.88
N VAL A 466 17.58 -21.81 8.65
CA VAL A 466 16.71 -22.76 7.96
C VAL A 466 17.54 -23.86 7.29
N ARG A 467 17.03 -25.11 7.33
CA ARG A 467 17.54 -26.26 6.56
C ARG A 467 19.03 -26.64 6.77
N TYR A 468 19.38 -27.08 7.97
CA TYR A 468 20.58 -27.91 8.16
C TYR A 468 20.31 -29.35 7.72
N ALA A 469 21.21 -29.91 6.91
CA ALA A 469 21.11 -31.29 6.46
C ALA A 469 22.29 -32.10 7.02
N PRO A 470 22.08 -33.04 7.93
CA PRO A 470 23.16 -33.93 8.36
C PRO A 470 23.68 -34.75 7.17
N GLN A 471 24.98 -35.00 7.17
CA GLN A 471 25.67 -35.74 6.12
C GLN A 471 26.28 -37.01 6.71
N THR A 472 26.11 -38.12 6.02
CA THR A 472 26.72 -39.42 6.33
C THR A 472 27.77 -39.78 5.26
N ARG A 473 28.56 -40.84 5.49
CA ARG A 473 29.47 -41.39 4.47
C ARG A 473 28.74 -41.82 3.19
N ASN A 474 27.46 -42.20 3.31
CA ASN A 474 26.65 -42.66 2.18
C ASN A 474 25.94 -41.51 1.44
N GLY A 475 26.02 -40.28 1.93
CA GLY A 475 25.40 -39.11 1.31
C GLY A 475 24.73 -38.16 2.30
N VAL A 476 24.14 -37.09 1.77
CA VAL A 476 23.37 -36.10 2.53
C VAL A 476 21.99 -36.65 2.85
N LEU A 477 21.56 -36.54 4.11
CA LEU A 477 20.22 -36.96 4.52
C LEU A 477 19.16 -36.05 3.87
N THR A 478 18.09 -36.66 3.37
CA THR A 478 16.98 -35.95 2.72
C THR A 478 16.08 -35.20 3.71
N THR A 479 16.11 -35.59 4.98
CA THR A 479 15.40 -34.92 6.07
C THR A 479 16.34 -33.91 6.72
N GLY A 480 16.08 -32.63 6.48
CA GLY A 480 16.79 -31.53 7.14
C GLY A 480 16.14 -31.13 8.46
N PHE A 481 16.75 -30.19 9.17
CA PHE A 481 16.16 -29.55 10.32
C PHE A 481 16.41 -28.04 10.31
N THR A 482 15.43 -27.29 10.79
CA THR A 482 15.53 -25.87 11.07
C THR A 482 15.90 -25.68 12.53
N LEU A 483 16.93 -24.87 12.80
CA LEU A 483 17.31 -24.42 14.13
C LEU A 483 16.75 -23.02 14.36
N ARG A 484 15.77 -22.91 15.25
CA ARG A 484 15.09 -21.64 15.55
C ARG A 484 15.89 -20.77 16.52
N ARG A 485 15.55 -19.48 16.58
CA ARG A 485 16.19 -18.48 17.47
C ARG A 485 16.13 -18.84 18.95
N ASP A 486 15.07 -19.55 19.36
CA ASP A 486 14.87 -20.02 20.73
C ASP A 486 15.62 -21.33 21.04
N GLY A 487 16.44 -21.81 20.10
CA GLY A 487 17.22 -23.04 20.22
C GLY A 487 16.42 -24.32 19.94
N ARG A 488 15.12 -24.21 19.60
CA ARG A 488 14.32 -25.38 19.24
C ARG A 488 14.66 -25.86 17.82
N ILE A 489 14.70 -27.18 17.68
CA ILE A 489 14.88 -27.84 16.39
C ILE A 489 13.51 -28.25 15.86
N THR A 490 13.23 -27.97 14.59
CA THR A 490 12.09 -28.53 13.87
C THR A 490 12.59 -29.26 12.63
N PHE A 491 12.26 -30.54 12.50
CA PHE A 491 12.61 -31.30 11.31
C PHE A 491 11.76 -30.87 10.11
N ASP A 492 12.40 -30.66 8.97
CA ASP A 492 11.70 -30.48 7.71
C ASP A 492 11.20 -31.86 7.25
N PRO A 493 9.93 -32.02 6.85
CA PRO A 493 9.33 -33.34 6.73
C PRO A 493 9.96 -34.17 5.61
N ALA A 494 10.31 -35.43 5.90
CA ALA A 494 10.43 -36.46 4.87
C ALA A 494 9.69 -37.76 5.24
N VAL A 495 8.79 -38.15 4.32
CA VAL A 495 8.14 -39.46 4.07
C VAL A 495 6.87 -39.82 4.86
N GLN A 496 5.77 -39.25 4.36
CA GLN A 496 4.38 -39.71 4.23
C GLN A 496 3.97 -41.11 4.74
N GLY A 497 2.96 -41.13 5.63
CA GLY A 497 1.91 -42.15 5.56
C GLY A 497 1.03 -41.92 4.32
N ARG A 498 0.53 -42.98 3.68
CA ARG A 498 -0.32 -42.87 2.51
C ARG A 498 -1.79 -42.93 2.94
N TYR A 499 -2.53 -41.86 2.70
CA TYR A 499 -3.95 -41.74 3.04
C TYR A 499 -4.80 -41.63 1.78
N VAL A 500 -6.06 -42.05 1.89
CA VAL A 500 -7.10 -41.75 0.89
C VAL A 500 -8.19 -41.00 1.64
N VAL A 501 -8.28 -39.70 1.39
CA VAL A 501 -9.36 -38.83 1.87
C VAL A 501 -10.39 -38.76 0.75
N THR A 502 -11.64 -39.08 1.05
CA THR A 502 -12.74 -39.06 0.08
C THR A 502 -13.84 -38.14 0.56
N THR A 503 -14.34 -37.32 -0.35
CA THR A 503 -15.51 -36.45 -0.12
C THR A 503 -16.54 -36.73 -1.19
N ASP A 504 -17.80 -36.54 -0.88
CA ASP A 504 -18.88 -36.62 -1.86
C ASP A 504 -18.83 -35.38 -2.78
N GLU A 505 -18.06 -35.43 -3.89
CA GLU A 505 -17.95 -34.32 -4.85
C GLU A 505 -18.77 -34.52 -6.14
N PRO A 506 -19.35 -33.42 -6.70
CA PRO A 506 -19.54 -32.08 -6.11
C PRO A 506 -20.83 -31.99 -5.25
N SER A 507 -20.86 -31.06 -4.29
CA SER A 507 -22.01 -30.80 -3.41
C SER A 507 -22.58 -29.38 -3.56
N SER A 508 -23.85 -29.14 -3.20
CA SER A 508 -24.50 -27.83 -3.31
C SER A 508 -24.50 -27.04 -1.99
N ALA A 509 -24.40 -25.71 -2.06
CA ALA A 509 -24.38 -24.89 -0.84
C ALA A 509 -25.63 -25.04 0.03
N GLY A 510 -25.39 -25.37 1.30
CA GLY A 510 -26.42 -25.62 2.31
C GLY A 510 -26.87 -27.07 2.44
N GLU A 511 -26.34 -28.01 1.63
CA GLU A 511 -26.53 -29.45 1.84
C GLU A 511 -25.45 -30.03 2.77
N ASP A 512 -25.82 -31.09 3.50
CA ASP A 512 -24.90 -31.82 4.38
C ASP A 512 -23.91 -32.65 3.56
N VAL A 513 -22.61 -32.31 3.65
CA VAL A 513 -21.51 -33.05 3.01
C VAL A 513 -20.93 -34.07 3.98
N THR A 514 -20.70 -35.30 3.51
CA THR A 514 -19.96 -36.31 4.28
C THR A 514 -18.50 -36.33 3.86
N VAL A 515 -17.61 -36.04 4.79
CA VAL A 515 -16.15 -36.13 4.61
C VAL A 515 -15.68 -37.39 5.32
N ALA A 516 -15.14 -38.34 4.56
CA ALA A 516 -14.64 -39.60 5.10
C ALA A 516 -13.13 -39.74 4.89
N VAL A 517 -12.44 -40.24 5.92
CA VAL A 517 -11.00 -40.53 5.87
C VAL A 517 -10.74 -41.97 6.27
N THR A 518 -9.77 -42.60 5.62
CA THR A 518 -9.16 -43.85 6.08
C THR A 518 -7.70 -43.59 6.46
N VAL A 519 -7.33 -43.95 7.69
CA VAL A 519 -6.00 -43.82 8.29
C VAL A 519 -5.37 -45.20 8.43
N ARG A 520 -4.14 -45.39 7.94
CA ARG A 520 -3.41 -46.67 7.96
C ARG A 520 -1.95 -46.48 8.33
N GLY A 521 -1.37 -47.44 9.04
CA GLY A 521 0.07 -47.56 9.25
C GLY A 521 0.81 -47.89 7.95
N SER A 522 2.11 -47.61 7.91
CA SER A 522 2.98 -47.75 6.73
C SER A 522 3.60 -49.15 6.53
N ASP A 523 3.43 -50.08 7.49
CA ASP A 523 3.95 -51.44 7.41
C ASP A 523 2.83 -52.44 6.99
N PRO A 524 3.06 -53.45 6.13
CA PRO A 524 2.02 -54.38 5.68
C PRO A 524 1.47 -55.34 6.75
N ALA A 525 2.03 -55.32 7.97
CA ALA A 525 1.56 -56.13 9.10
C ALA A 525 0.51 -55.39 9.94
N ASP A 526 -0.68 -55.17 9.35
CA ASP A 526 -2.02 -54.99 9.94
C ASP A 526 -2.20 -54.36 11.36
N ALA A 527 -1.44 -53.32 11.71
CA ALA A 527 -1.78 -52.48 12.86
C ALA A 527 -2.68 -51.31 12.39
N ILE A 528 -3.94 -51.30 12.83
CA ILE A 528 -4.96 -50.33 12.43
C ILE A 528 -4.98 -49.16 13.44
N PRO A 529 -4.71 -47.91 13.02
CA PRO A 529 -4.73 -46.76 13.92
C PRO A 529 -6.09 -46.52 14.56
N GLY A 530 -6.11 -46.29 15.88
CA GLY A 530 -7.30 -45.94 16.65
C GLY A 530 -7.37 -44.43 16.91
N GLY A 531 -8.25 -43.94 17.80
CA GLY A 531 -8.25 -42.52 18.20
C GLY A 531 -9.15 -41.60 17.38
N ALA A 532 -8.89 -40.28 17.44
CA ALA A 532 -9.77 -39.25 16.90
C ALA A 532 -9.13 -38.48 15.75
N VAL A 533 -9.97 -38.05 14.81
CA VAL A 533 -9.63 -37.23 13.66
C VAL A 533 -10.41 -35.93 13.75
N ALA A 534 -9.70 -34.80 13.68
CA ALA A 534 -10.26 -33.48 13.52
C ALA A 534 -10.40 -33.14 12.03
N PHE A 535 -11.47 -32.44 11.67
CA PHE A 535 -11.76 -31.96 10.32
C PHE A 535 -11.86 -30.44 10.34
N GLY A 536 -11.28 -29.78 9.34
CA GLY A 536 -11.18 -28.33 9.26
C GLY A 536 -11.33 -27.80 7.84
N ALA A 537 -11.54 -26.48 7.76
CA ALA A 537 -11.51 -25.70 6.53
C ALA A 537 -10.72 -24.39 6.79
N LEU A 538 -10.42 -23.64 5.73
CA LEU A 538 -9.72 -22.34 5.84
C LEU A 538 -10.40 -21.33 6.77
N THR A 539 -11.69 -21.51 7.05
CA THR A 539 -12.52 -20.64 7.91
C THR A 539 -12.59 -21.09 9.37
N GLY A 540 -12.04 -22.25 9.72
CA GLY A 540 -12.04 -22.78 11.09
C GLY A 540 -12.33 -24.29 11.18
N ALA A 541 -12.47 -24.79 12.40
CA ALA A 541 -12.73 -26.21 12.66
C ALA A 541 -14.15 -26.61 12.23
N LEU A 542 -14.28 -27.73 11.49
CA LEU A 542 -15.56 -28.28 11.04
C LEU A 542 -16.14 -29.31 12.02
N GLY A 543 -15.28 -30.00 12.79
CA GLY A 543 -15.68 -30.98 13.79
C GLY A 543 -14.65 -32.09 13.98
N SER A 544 -14.98 -33.15 14.71
CA SER A 544 -14.10 -34.31 14.90
C SER A 544 -14.89 -35.62 14.90
N ALA A 545 -14.31 -36.70 14.38
CA ALA A 545 -14.88 -38.05 14.42
C ALA A 545 -13.83 -39.09 14.83
N ARG A 546 -14.26 -40.18 15.48
CA ARG A 546 -13.36 -41.27 15.89
C ARG A 546 -13.17 -42.30 14.78
N LEU A 547 -11.98 -42.89 14.73
CA LEU A 547 -11.65 -44.00 13.83
C LEU A 547 -12.37 -45.28 14.28
N ASP A 548 -12.95 -46.00 13.33
CA ASP A 548 -13.57 -47.31 13.55
C ASP A 548 -12.52 -48.43 13.56
N ARG A 549 -12.97 -49.68 13.75
CA ARG A 549 -12.09 -50.87 13.77
C ARG A 549 -11.33 -51.15 12.47
N PHE A 550 -11.58 -50.38 11.41
CA PHE A 550 -10.93 -50.46 10.11
C PHE A 550 -10.10 -49.20 9.80
N GLY A 551 -9.92 -48.31 10.77
CA GLY A 551 -9.17 -47.07 10.63
C GLY A 551 -9.93 -46.02 9.84
N ARG A 552 -11.28 -45.99 9.89
CA ARG A 552 -12.10 -45.03 9.13
C ARG A 552 -12.86 -44.08 10.04
N ALA A 553 -12.91 -42.80 9.68
CA ALA A 553 -13.69 -41.78 10.37
C ALA A 553 -14.47 -40.96 9.33
N ALA A 554 -15.72 -40.62 9.63
CA ALA A 554 -16.55 -39.78 8.76
C ALA A 554 -17.24 -38.67 9.56
N LEU A 555 -17.23 -37.46 9.02
CA LEU A 555 -17.92 -36.30 9.57
C LEU A 555 -18.93 -35.78 8.56
N ARG A 556 -20.16 -35.54 9.01
CA ARG A 556 -21.22 -34.91 8.20
C ARG A 556 -21.35 -33.44 8.60
N THR A 557 -21.23 -32.52 7.66
CA THR A 557 -21.20 -31.07 7.93
C THR A 557 -21.71 -30.24 6.75
N SER A 558 -22.43 -29.16 7.03
CA SER A 558 -22.86 -28.15 6.05
C SER A 558 -22.01 -26.87 6.11
N GLY A 559 -20.93 -26.86 6.90
CA GLY A 559 -20.10 -25.68 7.19
C GLY A 559 -18.99 -25.39 6.16
N VAL A 560 -18.93 -26.14 5.06
CA VAL A 560 -17.94 -25.94 3.99
C VAL A 560 -18.41 -24.78 3.07
N PRO A 561 -17.68 -23.66 2.97
CA PRO A 561 -18.15 -22.48 2.22
C PRO A 561 -18.26 -22.71 0.71
N LEU A 562 -18.89 -21.77 -0.02
CA LEU A 562 -19.03 -21.80 -1.48
C LEU A 562 -17.69 -21.68 -2.22
N GLY A 563 -17.46 -22.50 -3.26
CA GLY A 563 -16.25 -22.50 -4.08
C GLY A 563 -15.33 -23.71 -3.85
N PRO A 564 -14.13 -23.73 -4.46
CA PRO A 564 -13.13 -24.76 -4.20
C PRO A 564 -12.44 -24.52 -2.85
N HIS A 565 -12.52 -25.48 -1.94
CA HIS A 565 -11.92 -25.41 -0.61
C HIS A 565 -11.02 -26.60 -0.36
N GLY A 566 -9.95 -26.40 0.40
CA GLY A 566 -9.19 -27.50 0.99
C GLY A 566 -9.86 -27.92 2.28
N VAL A 567 -10.46 -29.11 2.31
CA VAL A 567 -10.92 -29.72 3.56
C VAL A 567 -9.72 -30.40 4.20
N SER A 568 -9.26 -29.86 5.32
CA SER A 568 -8.16 -30.40 6.09
C SER A 568 -8.66 -31.46 7.06
N VAL A 569 -7.86 -32.50 7.24
CA VAL A 569 -8.15 -33.60 8.15
C VAL A 569 -6.89 -33.85 8.95
N GLU A 570 -7.00 -33.84 10.28
CA GLU A 570 -5.88 -34.02 11.20
C GLU A 570 -6.17 -35.21 12.11
N TYR A 571 -5.48 -36.32 11.87
CA TYR A 571 -5.40 -37.43 12.81
C TYR A 571 -4.47 -37.02 13.96
N LEU A 572 -4.98 -37.04 15.18
CA LEU A 572 -4.25 -36.53 16.35
C LEU A 572 -3.24 -37.52 16.94
N GLY A 573 -3.08 -38.68 16.31
CA GLY A 573 -2.28 -39.78 16.82
C GLY A 573 -3.01 -40.59 17.90
N ASP A 574 -2.39 -41.71 18.25
CA ASP A 574 -2.70 -42.50 19.44
C ASP A 574 -1.40 -42.95 20.11
N GLY A 575 -1.47 -43.84 21.11
CA GLY A 575 -0.30 -44.31 21.83
C GLY A 575 0.73 -45.06 20.97
N ASP A 576 0.31 -45.55 19.80
CA ASP A 576 1.11 -46.41 18.91
C ASP A 576 1.38 -45.75 17.53
N PHE A 577 0.64 -44.69 17.17
CA PHE A 577 0.71 -44.00 15.88
C PHE A 577 0.78 -42.48 16.04
N LEU A 578 1.73 -41.84 15.34
CA LEU A 578 1.93 -40.38 15.43
C LEU A 578 0.81 -39.57 14.76
N PRO A 579 0.60 -38.31 15.18
CA PRO A 579 -0.33 -37.40 14.53
C PRO A 579 0.04 -37.15 13.06
N SER A 580 -0.96 -36.95 12.21
CA SER A 580 -0.77 -36.71 10.78
C SER A 580 -1.92 -35.90 10.19
N SER A 581 -1.65 -35.10 9.16
CA SER A 581 -2.66 -34.25 8.51
C SER A 581 -2.71 -34.45 6.99
N GLY A 582 -3.89 -34.35 6.40
CA GLY A 582 -4.14 -34.38 4.96
C GLY A 582 -5.09 -33.27 4.52
N THR A 583 -5.16 -33.02 3.21
CA THR A 583 -6.12 -32.06 2.65
C THR A 583 -6.65 -32.59 1.32
N VAL A 584 -7.96 -32.49 1.13
CA VAL A 584 -8.62 -32.83 -0.13
C VAL A 584 -9.30 -31.59 -0.69
N ALA A 585 -9.22 -31.40 -2.00
CA ALA A 585 -10.01 -30.37 -2.65
C ALA A 585 -11.48 -30.81 -2.63
N HIS A 586 -12.34 -29.92 -2.16
CA HIS A 586 -13.78 -30.09 -2.17
C HIS A 586 -14.43 -28.86 -2.83
N ARG A 587 -15.28 -29.07 -3.83
CA ARG A 587 -16.03 -28.01 -4.51
C ARG A 587 -17.48 -27.99 -4.05
N VAL A 588 -17.86 -26.88 -3.41
CA VAL A 588 -19.26 -26.58 -3.09
C VAL A 588 -19.80 -25.60 -4.13
N GLU A 589 -20.79 -26.03 -4.91
CA GLU A 589 -21.36 -25.26 -6.00
C GLU A 589 -22.50 -24.34 -5.52
N PRO A 590 -22.69 -23.16 -6.16
CA PRO A 590 -23.84 -22.29 -5.90
C PRO A 590 -25.16 -23.00 -6.17
N ARG A 591 -26.20 -22.71 -5.37
CA ARG A 591 -27.57 -23.05 -5.76
C ARG A 591 -27.86 -22.39 -7.11
N THR A 592 -28.19 -23.19 -8.12
CA THR A 592 -28.31 -22.78 -9.53
C THR A 592 -29.61 -22.03 -9.85
N LEU A 593 -30.47 -21.82 -8.87
CA LEU A 593 -31.71 -21.07 -9.01
C LEU A 593 -31.89 -20.18 -7.77
N ASP A 594 -32.38 -18.97 -7.97
CA ASP A 594 -32.90 -18.16 -6.88
C ASP A 594 -34.20 -18.79 -6.31
N PRO A 595 -34.80 -18.27 -5.22
CA PRO A 595 -36.06 -18.78 -4.68
C PRO A 595 -37.26 -18.73 -5.65
N ALA A 596 -37.12 -18.06 -6.80
CA ALA A 596 -38.11 -17.91 -7.85
C ALA A 596 -37.82 -18.77 -9.10
N GLY A 597 -36.69 -19.46 -9.19
CA GLY A 597 -36.42 -20.45 -10.23
C GLY A 597 -35.74 -19.95 -11.50
N GLU A 598 -34.99 -18.84 -11.48
CA GLU A 598 -34.25 -18.33 -12.65
C GLU A 598 -32.71 -18.49 -12.52
N PRO A 599 -31.96 -18.71 -13.62
CA PRO A 599 -30.49 -18.88 -13.58
C PRO A 599 -29.75 -17.55 -13.40
N LEU A 600 -28.74 -17.52 -12.53
CA LEU A 600 -27.86 -16.36 -12.33
C LEU A 600 -26.80 -16.26 -13.46
N PRO A 601 -26.38 -15.05 -13.88
CA PRO A 601 -25.35 -14.86 -14.92
C PRO A 601 -23.93 -15.18 -14.39
N ASP A 602 -23.13 -15.91 -15.19
CA ASP A 602 -21.82 -16.49 -14.87
C ASP A 602 -20.74 -15.48 -14.38
N PRO A 603 -20.13 -15.65 -13.17
CA PRO A 603 -19.07 -14.74 -12.74
C PRO A 603 -17.75 -15.35 -12.20
N VAL A 604 -17.39 -16.62 -12.45
CA VAL A 604 -16.05 -17.12 -12.02
C VAL A 604 -15.36 -17.89 -13.13
N GLN A 605 -14.33 -17.28 -13.74
CA GLN A 605 -13.31 -18.00 -14.50
C GLN A 605 -12.20 -18.41 -13.53
N PRO A 606 -12.15 -19.66 -13.03
CA PRO A 606 -11.18 -20.08 -12.01
C PRO A 606 -9.74 -19.99 -12.53
N GLU A 607 -9.58 -20.08 -13.86
CA GLU A 607 -8.31 -19.99 -14.57
C GLU A 607 -7.60 -18.64 -14.39
N LEU A 608 -8.34 -17.54 -14.15
CA LEU A 608 -7.77 -16.20 -13.95
C LEU A 608 -7.23 -15.96 -12.53
N LEU A 609 -7.53 -16.86 -11.60
CA LEU A 609 -7.02 -16.84 -10.22
C LEU A 609 -5.78 -17.72 -10.05
N ASP A 610 -5.38 -18.44 -11.11
CA ASP A 610 -4.28 -19.38 -11.08
C ASP A 610 -2.93 -18.67 -11.27
N TRP A 611 -2.15 -18.60 -10.19
CA TRP A 611 -0.78 -18.08 -10.18
C TRP A 611 0.18 -18.92 -11.03
N SER A 612 -0.16 -20.17 -11.35
CA SER A 612 0.68 -21.06 -12.17
C SER A 612 0.80 -20.61 -13.63
N ARG A 613 -0.14 -19.76 -14.08
CA ARG A 613 -0.21 -19.20 -15.44
C ARG A 613 0.48 -17.84 -15.60
N GLN A 614 1.06 -17.28 -14.54
CA GLN A 614 1.79 -16.01 -14.65
C GLN A 614 3.04 -16.16 -15.52
N PRO A 615 3.37 -15.16 -16.36
CA PRO A 615 4.52 -15.22 -17.24
C PRO A 615 5.84 -15.21 -16.45
N VAL A 616 6.88 -15.84 -17.01
CA VAL A 616 8.24 -15.62 -16.51
C VAL A 616 8.66 -14.21 -16.91
N LEU A 617 8.98 -13.37 -15.93
CA LEU A 617 9.43 -12.01 -16.17
C LEU A 617 10.94 -11.91 -16.02
N ALA A 618 11.62 -11.23 -16.92
CA ALA A 618 13.05 -10.94 -16.83
C ALA A 618 13.33 -9.54 -17.35
N SER A 619 14.55 -9.04 -17.11
CA SER A 619 15.01 -7.78 -17.72
C SER A 619 14.85 -7.85 -19.23
N MET A 620 14.12 -6.90 -19.80
CA MET A 620 13.90 -6.83 -21.25
C MET A 620 15.06 -6.10 -21.93
N ALA A 621 15.28 -6.39 -23.22
CA ALA A 621 16.35 -5.77 -23.99
C ALA A 621 16.06 -4.29 -24.31
N ASP A 622 14.77 -3.93 -24.41
CA ASP A 622 14.31 -2.56 -24.59
C ASP A 622 13.80 -1.97 -23.25
N PRO A 623 14.46 -0.96 -22.68
CA PRO A 623 14.03 -0.30 -21.45
C PRO A 623 12.76 0.57 -21.61
N HIS A 624 12.17 0.67 -22.80
CA HIS A 624 10.88 1.34 -23.03
C HIS A 624 9.71 0.38 -23.15
N GLU A 625 9.95 -0.93 -23.14
CA GLU A 625 8.90 -1.93 -23.26
C GLU A 625 8.13 -2.07 -21.92
N VAL A 626 6.81 -1.85 -21.96
CA VAL A 626 5.92 -1.81 -20.79
C VAL A 626 5.00 -3.02 -20.75
N ASN A 627 4.91 -3.68 -19.60
CA ASN A 627 4.12 -4.90 -19.41
C ASN A 627 3.25 -4.84 -18.14
N GLY A 628 1.98 -5.21 -18.27
CA GLY A 628 0.99 -5.17 -17.18
C GLY A 628 1.28 -6.14 -16.04
N SER A 629 1.94 -7.27 -16.32
CA SER A 629 2.41 -8.21 -15.31
C SER A 629 3.64 -7.67 -14.58
N VAL A 630 4.48 -6.87 -15.24
CA VAL A 630 5.62 -6.20 -14.59
C VAL A 630 5.13 -5.14 -13.61
N LYS A 631 4.06 -4.41 -13.92
CA LYS A 631 3.40 -3.51 -12.95
C LYS A 631 2.95 -4.25 -11.70
N LEU A 632 2.32 -5.41 -11.88
CA LEU A 632 1.91 -6.25 -10.76
C LEU A 632 3.12 -6.71 -9.92
N ALA A 633 4.21 -7.14 -10.57
CA ALA A 633 5.44 -7.52 -9.88
C ALA A 633 6.03 -6.36 -9.07
N GLN A 634 6.12 -5.15 -9.65
CA GLN A 634 6.62 -3.96 -8.96
C GLN A 634 5.74 -3.58 -7.75
N ALA A 635 4.42 -3.65 -7.90
CA ALA A 635 3.49 -3.41 -6.79
C ALA A 635 3.65 -4.42 -5.64
N LEU A 636 3.82 -5.71 -5.97
CA LEU A 636 4.05 -6.77 -4.99
C LEU A 636 5.43 -6.63 -4.31
N LEU A 637 6.48 -6.28 -5.05
CA LEU A 637 7.83 -6.06 -4.51
C LEU A 637 7.87 -4.87 -3.54
N ASN A 638 7.14 -3.80 -3.86
CA ASN A 638 6.95 -2.66 -2.97
C ASN A 638 6.20 -3.06 -1.69
N ALA A 639 5.07 -3.75 -1.83
CA ALA A 639 4.26 -4.21 -0.70
C ALA A 639 4.98 -5.25 0.18
N ALA A 640 5.86 -6.07 -0.40
CA ALA A 640 6.71 -7.02 0.31
C ALA A 640 7.92 -6.35 1.01
N GLY A 641 8.10 -5.03 0.87
CA GLY A 641 9.21 -4.29 1.47
C GLY A 641 10.58 -4.59 0.85
N SER A 642 10.60 -5.14 -0.37
CA SER A 642 11.83 -5.58 -1.04
C SER A 642 12.49 -4.52 -1.92
N ALA A 643 11.87 -3.34 -2.05
CA ALA A 643 12.41 -2.20 -2.78
C ALA A 643 12.65 -0.99 -1.86
N VAL A 644 13.90 -0.51 -1.80
CA VAL A 644 14.27 0.68 -1.02
C VAL A 644 15.22 1.57 -1.87
N PRO A 645 14.77 2.75 -2.33
CA PRO A 645 13.42 3.31 -2.18
C PRO A 645 12.35 2.50 -2.95
N PRO A 646 11.05 2.67 -2.66
CA PRO A 646 9.97 1.99 -3.39
C PRO A 646 10.07 2.20 -4.90
N LEU A 647 9.81 1.15 -5.68
CA LEU A 647 9.78 1.19 -7.14
C LEU A 647 8.64 2.08 -7.64
N VAL A 648 8.88 2.78 -8.73
CA VAL A 648 7.80 3.34 -9.54
C VAL A 648 7.11 2.18 -10.26
N VAL A 649 5.77 2.11 -10.21
CA VAL A 649 4.97 1.06 -10.88
C VAL A 649 4.75 1.45 -12.34
N ASP A 650 5.83 1.45 -13.12
CA ASP A 650 5.86 1.90 -14.52
C ASP A 650 5.64 0.76 -15.53
N GLY A 651 5.76 -0.49 -15.11
CA GLY A 651 5.65 -1.68 -15.95
C GLY A 651 6.90 -2.02 -16.74
N ASN A 652 8.02 -1.36 -16.44
CA ASN A 652 9.32 -1.63 -17.04
C ASN A 652 10.16 -2.54 -16.14
N PHE A 653 10.65 -3.67 -16.67
CA PHE A 653 11.55 -4.55 -15.93
C PHE A 653 12.98 -4.02 -16.02
N GLY A 654 13.19 -2.85 -15.41
CA GLY A 654 14.49 -2.18 -15.39
C GLY A 654 15.40 -2.66 -14.25
N PRO A 655 16.61 -2.08 -14.15
CA PRO A 655 17.62 -2.47 -13.16
C PRO A 655 17.17 -2.37 -11.70
N LEU A 656 16.32 -1.39 -11.37
CA LEU A 656 15.74 -1.25 -10.02
C LEU A 656 14.76 -2.38 -9.70
N THR A 657 13.92 -2.76 -10.67
CA THR A 657 13.03 -3.93 -10.56
C THR A 657 13.84 -5.21 -10.39
N LEU A 658 14.90 -5.41 -11.19
CA LEU A 658 15.79 -6.56 -11.07
C LEU A 658 16.49 -6.62 -9.69
N LEU A 659 16.94 -5.50 -9.16
CA LEU A 659 17.54 -5.42 -7.83
C LEU A 659 16.53 -5.80 -6.73
N ALA A 660 15.31 -5.29 -6.82
CA ALA A 660 14.24 -5.65 -5.87
C ALA A 660 13.87 -7.14 -5.97
N VAL A 661 13.86 -7.73 -7.16
CA VAL A 661 13.65 -9.18 -7.36
C VAL A 661 14.75 -9.99 -6.69
N ARG A 662 16.02 -9.65 -6.91
CA ARG A 662 17.14 -10.32 -6.25
C ARG A 662 17.05 -10.22 -4.74
N HIS A 663 16.69 -9.04 -4.23
CA HIS A 663 16.51 -8.83 -2.79
C HIS A 663 15.35 -9.67 -2.25
N PHE A 664 14.21 -9.70 -2.94
CA PHE A 664 13.06 -10.52 -2.57
C PHE A 664 13.43 -12.01 -2.56
N GLN A 665 14.05 -12.51 -3.63
CA GLN A 665 14.50 -13.90 -3.75
C GLN A 665 15.47 -14.28 -2.65
N GLN A 666 16.44 -13.43 -2.36
CA GLN A 666 17.38 -13.62 -1.26
C GLN A 666 16.66 -13.63 0.11
N SER A 667 15.71 -12.72 0.33
CA SER A 667 14.95 -12.64 1.59
C SER A 667 13.99 -13.81 1.82
N ARG A 668 13.57 -14.50 0.75
CA ARG A 668 12.63 -15.62 0.77
C ARG A 668 13.26 -16.98 0.46
N TYR A 669 14.59 -17.03 0.39
CA TYR A 669 15.36 -18.25 0.11
C TYR A 669 14.98 -18.92 -1.21
N LEU A 670 14.66 -18.11 -2.22
CA LEU A 670 14.35 -18.56 -3.58
C LEU A 670 15.63 -18.59 -4.43
N PRO A 671 15.68 -19.43 -5.49
CA PRO A 671 16.79 -19.41 -6.44
C PRO A 671 16.98 -18.00 -7.02
N GLY A 672 18.18 -17.44 -6.91
CA GLY A 672 18.53 -16.12 -7.49
C GLY A 672 18.67 -16.19 -9.00
N THR A 673 17.53 -16.24 -9.71
CA THR A 673 17.43 -16.56 -11.14
C THR A 673 17.39 -15.33 -12.04
N ASP A 674 17.51 -14.13 -11.46
CA ASP A 674 17.44 -12.81 -12.12
C ASP A 674 16.15 -12.58 -12.93
N ARG A 675 15.14 -13.40 -12.65
CA ARG A 675 13.82 -13.44 -13.28
C ARG A 675 12.79 -13.69 -12.18
N ILE A 676 11.53 -13.39 -12.45
CA ILE A 676 10.39 -13.83 -11.63
C ILE A 676 9.78 -15.02 -12.35
N ASP A 677 9.93 -16.20 -11.80
CA ASP A 677 9.28 -17.42 -12.29
C ASP A 677 8.08 -17.83 -11.42
N ARG A 678 7.51 -19.01 -11.72
CA ARG A 678 6.33 -19.52 -11.02
C ARG A 678 6.51 -19.53 -9.49
N GLN A 679 7.68 -19.95 -9.01
CA GLN A 679 7.91 -20.05 -7.57
C GLN A 679 8.01 -18.67 -6.92
N ASP A 680 8.61 -17.71 -7.63
CA ASP A 680 8.68 -16.31 -7.20
C ASP A 680 7.30 -15.65 -7.14
N TRP A 681 6.43 -15.91 -8.12
CA TRP A 681 5.06 -15.41 -8.14
C TRP A 681 4.24 -15.89 -6.93
N TYR A 682 4.34 -17.18 -6.59
CA TYR A 682 3.70 -17.72 -5.40
C TYR A 682 4.24 -17.09 -4.12
N ALA A 683 5.55 -16.92 -4.02
CA ALA A 683 6.16 -16.30 -2.86
C ALA A 683 5.75 -14.83 -2.72
N LEU A 684 5.69 -14.07 -3.82
CA LEU A 684 5.24 -12.67 -3.83
C LEU A 684 3.77 -12.56 -3.41
N ALA A 685 2.91 -13.44 -3.90
CA ALA A 685 1.50 -13.48 -3.53
C ALA A 685 1.29 -13.75 -2.03
N LEU A 686 2.10 -14.64 -1.44
CA LEU A 686 2.07 -14.92 0.01
C LEU A 686 2.65 -13.78 0.83
N ALA A 687 3.68 -13.11 0.33
CA ALA A 687 4.35 -12.00 1.01
C ALA A 687 3.52 -10.71 1.00
N ALA A 688 2.75 -10.47 -0.06
CA ALA A 688 2.01 -9.24 -0.31
C ALA A 688 0.61 -9.54 -0.89
N PRO A 689 -0.30 -10.15 -0.11
CA PRO A 689 -1.63 -10.54 -0.61
C PRO A 689 -2.54 -9.33 -0.96
N PHE A 690 -2.21 -8.14 -0.47
CA PHE A 690 -2.98 -6.90 -0.67
C PHE A 690 -2.09 -5.78 -1.23
N PRO A 691 -1.56 -5.93 -2.47
CA PRO A 691 -0.71 -4.91 -3.06
C PRO A 691 -1.53 -3.66 -3.39
N LEU A 692 -0.89 -2.49 -3.34
CA LEU A 692 -1.52 -1.27 -3.84
C LEU A 692 -1.67 -1.38 -5.37
N LEU A 693 -2.91 -1.43 -5.86
CA LEU A 693 -3.21 -1.54 -7.29
C LEU A 693 -3.68 -0.20 -7.84
N GLU A 694 -2.89 0.40 -8.71
CA GLU A 694 -3.22 1.68 -9.35
C GLU A 694 -3.82 1.49 -10.74
N PRO A 695 -4.69 2.41 -11.17
CA PRO A 695 -4.95 2.66 -12.58
C PRO A 695 -3.66 3.21 -13.22
N GLY A 696 -2.75 2.31 -13.60
CA GLY A 696 -1.46 2.69 -14.15
C GLY A 696 -1.65 3.62 -15.37
N PRO A 697 -0.95 4.76 -15.45
CA PRO A 697 -1.24 5.83 -16.43
C PRO A 697 -0.88 5.48 -17.90
N ARG A 698 -0.44 4.25 -18.19
CA ARG A 698 0.01 3.80 -19.52
C ARG A 698 -0.56 2.42 -19.84
N THR A 699 -0.87 2.16 -21.10
CA THR A 699 -1.16 0.80 -21.60
C THR A 699 0.12 -0.02 -21.76
N PRO A 700 0.13 -1.32 -21.42
CA PRO A 700 -0.96 -2.08 -20.81
C PRO A 700 -1.18 -1.77 -19.31
N VAL A 701 -2.44 -1.88 -18.85
CA VAL A 701 -2.83 -1.72 -17.44
C VAL A 701 -2.25 -2.83 -16.56
N THR A 702 -2.28 -2.68 -15.24
CA THR A 702 -1.87 -3.76 -14.33
C THR A 702 -2.72 -5.01 -14.57
N THR A 703 -2.08 -6.15 -14.77
CA THR A 703 -2.78 -7.43 -15.05
C THR A 703 -2.34 -8.53 -14.10
N GLY A 704 -3.30 -9.35 -13.63
CA GLY A 704 -3.02 -10.60 -12.91
C GLY A 704 -4.03 -10.92 -11.80
N PRO A 705 -3.81 -12.01 -11.05
CA PRO A 705 -4.81 -12.60 -10.16
C PRO A 705 -5.39 -11.66 -9.09
N PRO A 706 -4.62 -10.72 -8.49
CA PRO A 706 -5.17 -9.73 -7.56
C PRO A 706 -6.21 -8.81 -8.21
N VAL A 707 -6.09 -8.51 -9.49
CA VAL A 707 -7.06 -7.68 -10.22
C VAL A 707 -8.39 -8.43 -10.43
N ALA A 708 -8.32 -9.70 -10.86
CA ALA A 708 -9.50 -10.57 -10.97
C ALA A 708 -10.23 -10.71 -9.62
N GLN A 709 -9.46 -10.76 -8.53
CA GLN A 709 -9.96 -10.77 -7.17
C GLN A 709 -10.70 -9.49 -6.77
N VAL A 710 -10.26 -8.32 -7.22
CA VAL A 710 -10.97 -7.05 -7.02
C VAL A 710 -12.28 -7.05 -7.82
N GLN A 711 -12.23 -7.39 -9.11
CA GLN A 711 -13.40 -7.43 -10.01
C GLN A 711 -14.49 -8.37 -9.48
N ASN A 712 -14.12 -9.60 -9.08
CA ASN A 712 -15.07 -10.57 -8.52
C ASN A 712 -15.69 -10.08 -7.21
N ARG A 713 -14.89 -9.48 -6.31
CA ARG A 713 -15.42 -8.94 -5.05
C ARG A 713 -16.35 -7.75 -5.29
N LEU A 714 -16.02 -6.86 -6.23
CA LEU A 714 -16.91 -5.75 -6.60
C LEU A 714 -18.23 -6.25 -7.19
N ASN A 715 -18.20 -7.25 -8.06
CA ASN A 715 -19.43 -7.87 -8.59
C ASN A 715 -20.29 -8.49 -7.48
N ARG A 716 -19.69 -9.18 -6.52
CA ARG A 716 -20.41 -9.72 -5.34
C ARG A 716 -20.99 -8.62 -4.46
N ARG A 717 -20.38 -7.44 -4.45
CA ARG A 717 -20.87 -6.24 -3.74
C ARG A 717 -21.92 -5.45 -4.55
N GLY A 718 -22.33 -5.95 -5.71
CA GLY A 718 -23.38 -5.33 -6.53
C GLY A 718 -22.88 -4.22 -7.45
N ALA A 719 -21.66 -4.30 -7.98
CA ALA A 719 -21.16 -3.37 -8.98
C ALA A 719 -22.15 -3.24 -10.18
N LEU A 720 -22.47 -1.99 -10.54
CA LEU A 720 -23.40 -1.65 -11.62
C LEU A 720 -22.72 -0.68 -12.61
N PRO A 721 -22.53 -1.05 -13.88
CA PRO A 721 -22.81 -2.38 -14.45
C PRO A 721 -21.86 -3.46 -13.90
N PRO A 722 -22.24 -4.76 -13.97
CA PRO A 722 -21.35 -5.86 -13.60
C PRO A 722 -20.06 -5.82 -14.42
N LEU A 723 -18.91 -6.02 -13.76
CA LEU A 723 -17.61 -6.04 -14.38
C LEU A 723 -17.37 -7.37 -15.09
N VAL A 724 -16.70 -7.33 -16.23
CA VAL A 724 -16.03 -8.51 -16.80
C VAL A 724 -14.83 -8.84 -15.93
N VAL A 725 -14.72 -10.08 -15.46
CA VAL A 725 -13.55 -10.55 -14.71
C VAL A 725 -12.50 -10.99 -15.73
N ASP A 726 -11.62 -10.08 -16.14
CA ASP A 726 -10.59 -10.27 -17.15
C ASP A 726 -9.16 -10.18 -16.61
N ALA A 727 -9.02 -9.95 -15.29
CA ALA A 727 -7.75 -9.74 -14.60
C ALA A 727 -6.98 -8.49 -15.06
N ALA A 728 -7.61 -7.53 -15.73
CA ALA A 728 -7.00 -6.28 -16.20
C ALA A 728 -7.61 -5.06 -15.48
N TYR A 729 -6.77 -4.21 -14.90
CA TYR A 729 -7.23 -3.07 -14.09
C TYR A 729 -7.59 -1.89 -15.00
N GLY A 730 -8.62 -2.10 -15.83
CA GLY A 730 -9.09 -1.15 -16.84
C GLY A 730 -10.08 -0.12 -16.32
N PRO A 731 -10.54 0.81 -17.18
CA PRO A 731 -11.44 1.92 -16.82
C PRO A 731 -12.72 1.50 -16.08
N ASP A 732 -13.32 0.36 -16.44
CA ASP A 732 -14.53 -0.14 -15.78
C ASP A 732 -14.24 -0.57 -14.35
N THR A 733 -13.09 -1.24 -14.13
CA THR A 733 -12.64 -1.63 -12.79
C THR A 733 -12.37 -0.39 -11.93
N VAL A 734 -11.76 0.66 -12.51
CA VAL A 734 -11.54 1.95 -11.83
C VAL A 734 -12.86 2.59 -11.41
N THR A 735 -13.83 2.60 -12.31
CA THR A 735 -15.16 3.19 -12.06
C THR A 735 -15.87 2.46 -10.92
N ALA A 736 -15.85 1.13 -10.93
CA ALA A 736 -16.44 0.32 -9.87
C ALA A 736 -15.70 0.46 -8.53
N VAL A 737 -14.37 0.55 -8.52
CA VAL A 737 -13.59 0.81 -7.29
C VAL A 737 -13.94 2.18 -6.71
N ARG A 738 -14.07 3.22 -7.54
CA ARG A 738 -14.49 4.55 -7.08
C ARG A 738 -15.90 4.53 -6.49
N ALA A 739 -16.84 3.85 -7.14
CA ALA A 739 -18.20 3.70 -6.62
C ALA A 739 -18.20 3.00 -5.25
N PHE A 740 -17.46 1.90 -5.13
CA PHE A 740 -17.31 1.17 -3.88
C PHE A 740 -16.62 2.00 -2.78
N GLN A 741 -15.55 2.73 -3.12
CA GLN A 741 -14.86 3.62 -2.18
C GLN A 741 -15.79 4.73 -1.68
N ALA A 742 -16.57 5.34 -2.57
CA ALA A 742 -17.56 6.35 -2.21
C ALA A 742 -18.64 5.78 -1.28
N GLU A 743 -19.15 4.58 -1.58
CA GLU A 743 -20.11 3.87 -0.72
C GLU A 743 -19.54 3.60 0.68
N ARG A 744 -18.28 3.17 0.75
CA ARG A 744 -17.58 2.86 2.00
C ARG A 744 -16.93 4.06 2.68
N ARG A 745 -17.16 5.28 2.17
CA ARG A 745 -16.57 6.54 2.66
C ARG A 745 -15.04 6.52 2.76
N LEU A 746 -14.40 5.80 1.85
CA LEU A 746 -12.94 5.80 1.65
C LEU A 746 -12.54 6.93 0.70
N ALA A 747 -11.24 7.21 0.59
CA ALA A 747 -10.73 8.13 -0.41
C ALA A 747 -11.03 7.60 -1.83
N THR A 748 -11.86 8.33 -2.59
CA THR A 748 -12.36 7.95 -3.92
C THR A 748 -11.32 8.14 -5.02
N THR A 749 -10.21 7.42 -4.93
CA THR A 749 -9.06 7.54 -5.85
C THR A 749 -9.23 6.66 -7.08
N GLY A 750 -9.94 5.54 -6.95
CA GLY A 750 -9.95 4.46 -7.95
C GLY A 750 -8.75 3.52 -7.86
N THR A 751 -7.86 3.76 -6.89
CA THR A 751 -6.71 2.91 -6.54
C THR A 751 -7.11 1.96 -5.42
N THR A 752 -6.80 0.67 -5.57
CA THR A 752 -7.05 -0.31 -4.49
C THR A 752 -5.90 -0.26 -3.48
N THR A 753 -6.02 0.62 -2.48
CA THR A 753 -5.12 0.72 -1.32
C THR A 753 -5.36 -0.40 -0.29
N PRO A 754 -4.49 -0.60 0.73
CA PRO A 754 -4.75 -1.57 1.80
C PRO A 754 -6.09 -1.38 2.51
N GLU A 755 -6.57 -0.15 2.68
CA GLU A 755 -7.87 0.16 3.28
C GLU A 755 -9.02 -0.28 2.36
N THR A 756 -8.86 -0.08 1.05
CA THR A 756 -9.82 -0.57 0.05
C THR A 756 -9.87 -2.10 0.04
N TRP A 757 -8.72 -2.76 0.12
CA TRP A 757 -8.62 -4.23 0.26
C TRP A 757 -9.32 -4.74 1.53
N ALA A 758 -9.08 -4.09 2.67
CA ALA A 758 -9.72 -4.43 3.93
C ALA A 758 -11.26 -4.29 3.84
N ALA A 759 -11.75 -3.22 3.21
CA ALA A 759 -13.19 -3.02 3.01
C ALA A 759 -13.81 -4.05 2.04
N LEU A 760 -13.09 -4.43 0.97
CA LEU A 760 -13.53 -5.46 0.02
C LEU A 760 -13.57 -6.84 0.67
N THR A 761 -12.61 -7.14 1.55
CA THR A 761 -12.44 -8.45 2.23
C THR A 761 -13.20 -8.59 3.54
N ALA A 762 -13.68 -7.50 4.13
CA ALA A 762 -14.49 -7.53 5.33
C ALA A 762 -15.69 -8.49 5.16
N PRO A 763 -16.00 -9.34 6.16
CA PRO A 763 -17.19 -10.16 6.15
C PRO A 763 -18.39 -9.29 5.78
N GLU A 764 -19.27 -9.80 4.93
CA GLU A 764 -20.50 -9.11 4.62
C GLU A 764 -21.24 -8.91 5.93
N ALA A 765 -21.31 -7.65 6.41
CA ALA A 765 -22.26 -7.31 7.45
C ALA A 765 -23.61 -7.85 6.96
N PRO A 766 -24.34 -8.63 7.78
CA PRO A 766 -25.60 -9.21 7.34
C PRO A 766 -26.41 -8.06 6.74
N GLY A 767 -26.73 -8.20 5.44
CA GLY A 767 -27.33 -7.13 4.65
C GLY A 767 -28.56 -6.53 5.33
N PRO A 768 -29.03 -5.35 4.90
CA PRO A 768 -30.12 -4.65 5.58
C PRO A 768 -31.31 -5.60 5.78
N SER A 769 -31.58 -5.98 7.03
CA SER A 769 -32.79 -6.70 7.34
C SER A 769 -33.95 -5.80 6.93
N THR A 770 -34.84 -6.31 6.07
CA THR A 770 -36.08 -5.60 5.73
C THR A 770 -37.07 -5.57 6.91
N ARG A 771 -36.70 -6.21 8.03
CA ARG A 771 -37.43 -6.23 9.30
C ARG A 771 -36.61 -5.55 10.40
N THR A 772 -37.25 -4.58 11.04
CA THR A 772 -36.73 -3.81 12.19
C THR A 772 -37.65 -4.01 13.38
N MET A 773 -37.11 -4.35 14.52
CA MET A 773 -37.83 -4.42 15.79
C MET A 773 -37.87 -3.04 16.46
N ARG A 774 -39.09 -2.58 16.75
CA ARG A 774 -39.38 -1.39 17.56
C ARG A 774 -39.60 -1.82 19.01
N LEU A 775 -38.75 -1.30 19.89
CA LEU A 775 -38.78 -1.56 21.33
C LEU A 775 -39.17 -0.28 22.06
N THR A 776 -40.31 -0.32 22.76
CA THR A 776 -40.82 0.83 23.52
C THR A 776 -40.52 0.65 24.99
N PHE A 777 -39.86 1.61 25.61
CA PHE A 777 -39.46 1.60 27.01
C PHE A 777 -40.18 2.68 27.81
N SER A 778 -40.59 2.38 29.03
CA SER A 778 -41.00 3.37 30.03
C SER A 778 -39.92 3.57 31.07
N TYR A 779 -39.90 4.76 31.67
CA TYR A 779 -39.04 5.09 32.79
C TYR A 779 -39.79 5.96 33.80
N ASP A 780 -39.56 5.70 35.08
CA ASP A 780 -40.08 6.49 36.19
C ASP A 780 -39.05 6.54 37.32
N SER A 781 -38.57 7.73 37.63
CA SER A 781 -37.58 7.96 38.69
C SER A 781 -37.98 7.45 40.08
N ALA A 782 -39.28 7.32 40.36
CA ALA A 782 -39.76 6.74 41.61
C ALA A 782 -39.42 5.24 41.72
N ASP A 783 -39.39 4.51 40.60
CA ASP A 783 -39.01 3.10 40.55
C ASP A 783 -37.50 2.91 40.78
N TRP A 784 -36.67 3.90 40.42
CA TRP A 784 -35.21 3.84 40.53
C TRP A 784 -34.76 3.98 41.98
N ALA A 785 -35.37 4.93 42.70
CA ALA A 785 -35.09 5.19 44.11
C ALA A 785 -35.50 4.02 45.02
N ALA A 786 -36.45 3.20 44.57
CA ALA A 786 -36.89 1.98 45.25
C ALA A 786 -36.01 0.74 44.92
N GLY A 787 -34.92 0.90 44.15
CA GLY A 787 -34.01 -0.19 43.78
C GLY A 787 -34.46 -1.02 42.58
N GLY A 788 -35.48 -0.58 41.83
CA GLY A 788 -35.92 -1.21 40.58
C GLY A 788 -35.07 -0.81 39.36
N PRO A 789 -35.16 -1.55 38.23
CA PRO A 789 -34.43 -1.22 37.02
C PRO A 789 -34.92 0.13 36.45
N PRO A 790 -34.00 0.99 35.96
CA PRO A 790 -34.33 2.36 35.62
C PRO A 790 -35.18 2.53 34.36
N ILE A 791 -35.29 1.48 33.56
CA ILE A 791 -36.13 1.42 32.37
C ILE A 791 -36.86 0.07 32.34
N ARG A 792 -38.07 0.05 31.79
CA ARG A 792 -38.87 -1.17 31.60
C ARG A 792 -39.31 -1.29 30.16
N LEU A 793 -39.13 -2.46 29.55
CA LEU A 793 -39.64 -2.76 28.21
C LEU A 793 -41.17 -2.89 28.28
N VAL A 794 -41.88 -2.05 27.53
CA VAL A 794 -43.35 -1.95 27.51
C VAL A 794 -43.94 -2.68 26.32
N SER A 795 -43.30 -2.59 25.15
CA SER A 795 -43.75 -3.32 23.95
C SER A 795 -42.62 -3.62 22.98
N ARG A 796 -42.84 -4.69 22.19
CA ARG A 796 -42.01 -5.15 21.08
C ARG A 796 -42.89 -5.29 19.85
N GLU A 797 -42.52 -4.64 18.75
CA GLU A 797 -43.25 -4.66 17.49
C GLU A 797 -42.26 -4.85 16.33
N GLU A 798 -42.55 -5.76 15.39
CA GLU A 798 -41.74 -5.89 14.17
C GLU A 798 -42.32 -5.01 13.05
N LEU A 799 -41.47 -4.20 12.45
CA LEU A 799 -41.79 -3.26 11.37
C LEU A 799 -41.05 -3.65 10.09
N VAL A 800 -41.74 -3.52 8.95
CA VAL A 800 -41.12 -3.65 7.63
C VAL A 800 -40.50 -2.30 7.25
N MET A 801 -39.26 -2.08 7.67
CA MET A 801 -38.48 -0.90 7.34
C MET A 801 -36.99 -1.21 7.46
N THR A 802 -36.16 -0.44 6.77
CA THR A 802 -34.71 -0.52 6.89
C THR A 802 -34.28 -0.14 8.29
N ALA A 803 -33.54 -1.04 8.95
CA ALA A 803 -33.00 -0.77 10.27
C ALA A 803 -31.99 0.39 10.21
N PRO A 804 -31.90 1.20 11.26
CA PRO A 804 -30.86 2.21 11.31
C PRO A 804 -29.46 1.60 11.30
N PRO A 805 -28.45 2.31 10.75
CA PRO A 805 -27.12 1.76 10.54
C PRO A 805 -26.48 1.28 11.85
N CYS A 806 -25.79 0.15 11.77
CA CYS A 806 -24.96 -0.38 12.85
C CYS A 806 -23.66 0.42 12.94
N GLU A 807 -23.18 0.67 14.16
CA GLU A 807 -21.84 1.19 14.40
C GLU A 807 -20.78 0.09 14.25
N ASP A 808 -19.51 0.49 14.18
CA ASP A 808 -18.39 -0.43 14.02
C ASP A 808 -18.28 -1.38 15.22
N LEU A 809 -18.42 -2.68 14.93
CA LEU A 809 -18.31 -3.76 15.92
C LEU A 809 -16.86 -4.17 16.19
N THR A 810 -15.90 -3.71 15.37
CA THR A 810 -14.46 -4.03 15.50
C THR A 810 -13.73 -3.13 16.50
N LEU A 811 -14.41 -2.12 17.05
CA LEU A 811 -13.85 -1.26 18.09
C LEU A 811 -13.45 -2.09 19.33
N PRO A 812 -12.20 -1.96 19.84
CA PRO A 812 -11.76 -2.66 21.03
C PRO A 812 -12.63 -2.35 22.26
N ALA A 813 -12.86 -3.35 23.13
CA ALA A 813 -13.68 -3.19 24.34
C ALA A 813 -13.17 -2.06 25.26
N GLU A 814 -11.85 -1.87 25.32
CA GLU A 814 -11.19 -0.79 26.08
C GLU A 814 -11.61 0.61 25.58
N SER A 815 -11.78 0.76 24.26
CA SER A 815 -12.19 2.02 23.63
C SER A 815 -13.66 2.38 23.91
N LEU A 816 -14.50 1.40 24.28
CA LEU A 816 -15.91 1.61 24.64
C LEU A 816 -16.08 1.85 26.14
N ALA A 817 -15.22 1.28 26.97
CA ALA A 817 -15.26 1.39 28.43
C ALA A 817 -15.04 2.82 28.94
N SER A 818 -14.37 3.67 28.16
CA SER A 818 -14.10 5.08 28.49
C SER A 818 -15.13 6.07 27.90
N GLN A 819 -16.12 5.61 27.13
CA GLN A 819 -17.06 6.50 26.45
C GLN A 819 -18.27 6.84 27.31
N SER A 820 -18.54 8.14 27.49
CA SER A 820 -19.80 8.66 28.04
C SER A 820 -20.91 8.65 26.99
N GLY A 821 -22.17 8.52 27.41
CA GLY A 821 -23.35 8.64 26.53
C GLY A 821 -24.34 7.50 26.72
N PHE A 822 -25.28 7.36 25.77
CA PHE A 822 -26.28 6.30 25.75
C PHE A 822 -26.07 5.42 24.52
N ARG A 823 -26.03 4.10 24.70
CA ARG A 823 -25.92 3.13 23.60
C ARG A 823 -26.71 1.87 23.90
N TYR A 824 -27.01 1.10 22.87
CA TYR A 824 -27.62 -0.21 23.02
C TYR A 824 -27.01 -1.21 22.05
N GLU A 825 -26.98 -2.47 22.49
CA GLU A 825 -26.41 -3.60 21.78
C GLU A 825 -27.42 -4.75 21.71
N VAL A 826 -27.47 -5.44 20.57
CA VAL A 826 -28.19 -6.72 20.42
C VAL A 826 -27.16 -7.83 20.41
N VAL A 827 -27.36 -8.82 21.27
CA VAL A 827 -26.47 -9.98 21.39
C VAL A 827 -27.22 -11.29 21.17
N ASP A 828 -26.49 -12.31 20.68
CA ASP A 828 -27.01 -13.67 20.51
C ASP A 828 -27.00 -14.49 21.83
N ALA A 829 -27.27 -15.79 21.73
CA ALA A 829 -27.31 -16.71 22.89
C ALA A 829 -25.92 -16.95 23.49
N GLU A 830 -24.88 -16.81 22.67
CA GLU A 830 -23.46 -17.00 23.01
C GLU A 830 -22.80 -15.71 23.53
N GLY A 831 -23.53 -14.59 23.51
CA GLY A 831 -23.09 -13.28 24.00
C GLY A 831 -22.30 -12.44 23.00
N GLN A 832 -22.30 -12.81 21.71
CA GLN A 832 -21.69 -12.01 20.64
C GLN A 832 -22.57 -10.82 20.26
N VAL A 833 -21.95 -9.65 20.05
CA VAL A 833 -22.66 -8.44 19.62
C VAL A 833 -22.98 -8.52 18.13
N LEU A 834 -24.27 -8.58 17.82
CA LEU A 834 -24.81 -8.59 16.45
C LEU A 834 -25.08 -7.18 15.93
N TYR A 835 -25.40 -6.23 16.82
CA TYR A 835 -25.69 -4.85 16.46
C TYR A 835 -25.36 -3.89 17.59
N ARG A 836 -24.81 -2.72 17.27
CA ARG A 836 -24.48 -1.64 18.20
C ARG A 836 -24.96 -0.31 17.66
N ARG A 837 -25.48 0.52 18.56
CA ARG A 837 -25.79 1.91 18.23
C ARG A 837 -25.74 2.86 19.41
N GLY A 838 -25.01 3.96 19.25
CA GLY A 838 -25.03 5.15 20.11
C GLY A 838 -26.18 6.09 19.78
N ARG A 839 -26.67 6.80 20.81
CA ARG A 839 -27.71 7.83 20.67
C ARG A 839 -27.55 8.91 21.74
N HIS A 840 -28.20 10.05 21.53
CA HIS A 840 -28.45 11.00 22.63
C HIS A 840 -29.29 10.31 23.71
N LEU A 841 -29.06 10.65 24.98
CA LEU A 841 -29.80 10.10 26.12
C LEU A 841 -31.30 10.36 25.92
N PRO A 842 -32.13 9.31 25.76
CA PRO A 842 -33.56 9.48 25.49
C PRO A 842 -34.38 9.72 26.77
N ILE A 843 -33.77 9.58 27.94
CA ILE A 843 -34.36 9.87 29.25
C ILE A 843 -34.22 11.38 29.52
N ARG A 844 -35.35 12.07 29.67
CA ARG A 844 -35.37 13.51 29.91
C ARG A 844 -35.13 13.78 31.39
N LEU A 845 -33.90 14.15 31.74
CA LEU A 845 -33.49 14.49 33.10
C LEU A 845 -33.56 16.00 33.41
N LEU A 846 -33.66 16.82 32.37
CA LEU A 846 -33.69 18.28 32.47
C LEU A 846 -35.00 18.86 31.89
N GLY A 847 -35.54 19.86 32.59
CA GLY A 847 -36.71 20.62 32.21
C GLY A 847 -36.34 22.09 31.94
N GLU A 848 -37.13 22.75 31.11
CA GLU A 848 -36.97 24.20 30.89
C GLU A 848 -37.79 24.94 31.94
N VAL A 849 -37.11 25.73 32.77
CA VAL A 849 -37.69 26.64 33.76
C VAL A 849 -37.42 28.08 33.34
N PRO A 850 -38.28 29.06 33.69
CA PRO A 850 -37.97 30.46 33.47
C PRO A 850 -36.60 30.81 34.11
N SER A 851 -35.76 31.51 33.36
CA SER A 851 -34.42 31.88 33.80
C SER A 851 -34.50 33.06 34.76
N ASP A 852 -33.98 32.89 35.97
CA ASP A 852 -33.87 33.98 36.97
C ASP A 852 -32.90 35.10 36.53
N THR A 853 -32.03 34.82 35.55
CA THR A 853 -30.99 35.75 35.09
C THR A 853 -31.38 36.51 33.81
N ARG A 854 -32.44 36.09 33.12
CA ARG A 854 -32.98 36.79 31.93
C ARG A 854 -34.51 36.81 31.97
N PRO A 855 -35.13 37.99 32.12
CA PRO A 855 -36.59 38.13 32.01
C PRO A 855 -37.06 37.62 30.63
N GLY A 856 -37.90 36.57 30.62
CA GLY A 856 -38.41 35.92 29.41
C GLY A 856 -37.51 34.84 28.80
N GLY A 857 -36.33 34.57 29.37
CA GLY A 857 -35.46 33.46 28.95
C GLY A 857 -35.85 32.14 29.63
N LEU A 858 -35.53 31.01 28.99
CA LEU A 858 -35.63 29.68 29.59
C LEU A 858 -34.23 29.20 30.02
N SER A 859 -34.14 28.57 31.18
CA SER A 859 -32.95 27.89 31.71
C SER A 859 -33.25 26.41 31.88
N SER A 860 -32.24 25.57 31.69
CA SER A 860 -32.37 24.12 31.91
C SER A 860 -32.12 23.80 33.37
N SER A 861 -33.07 23.15 34.05
CA SER A 861 -32.96 22.72 35.45
C SER A 861 -33.26 21.23 35.58
N PRO A 862 -32.60 20.49 36.49
CA PRO A 862 -32.97 19.12 36.84
C PRO A 862 -34.47 18.97 37.14
N LEU A 863 -35.07 17.89 36.62
CA LEU A 863 -36.45 17.52 36.96
C LEU A 863 -36.46 16.71 38.26
N ASP A 864 -37.39 17.03 39.17
CA ASP A 864 -37.51 16.34 40.47
C ASP A 864 -38.05 14.90 40.35
N ALA A 865 -38.88 14.63 39.33
CA ALA A 865 -39.44 13.29 39.08
C ALA A 865 -39.49 12.95 37.56
N PRO A 866 -38.34 12.64 36.93
CA PRO A 866 -38.29 12.22 35.53
C PRO A 866 -39.16 10.98 35.27
N LYS A 867 -40.14 11.11 34.36
CA LYS A 867 -40.95 9.99 33.89
C LYS A 867 -41.32 10.14 32.41
N GLY A 868 -41.39 9.04 31.67
CA GLY A 868 -41.74 9.08 30.25
C GLY A 868 -41.58 7.76 29.52
N VAL A 869 -41.64 7.84 28.19
CA VAL A 869 -41.49 6.70 27.27
C VAL A 869 -40.52 7.07 26.15
N PHE A 870 -39.70 6.11 25.70
CA PHE A 870 -38.87 6.26 24.50
C PHE A 870 -38.84 4.99 23.67
N VAL A 871 -38.35 5.10 22.44
CA VAL A 871 -38.30 4.00 21.47
C VAL A 871 -36.87 3.78 21.01
N LEU A 872 -36.47 2.50 20.94
CA LEU A 872 -35.27 2.03 20.26
C LEU A 872 -35.66 1.17 19.06
N LEU A 873 -34.86 1.27 17.99
CA LEU A 873 -35.02 0.48 16.78
C LEU A 873 -33.80 -0.41 16.60
N ALA A 874 -34.00 -1.70 16.43
CA ALA A 874 -32.93 -2.66 16.19
C ALA A 874 -33.30 -3.59 15.03
N PRO A 875 -32.37 -3.97 14.15
CA PRO A 875 -32.61 -5.00 13.13
C PRO A 875 -33.02 -6.35 13.76
N VAL A 876 -33.85 -7.11 13.06
CA VAL A 876 -34.19 -8.50 13.44
C VAL A 876 -33.18 -9.45 12.82
N PHE A 877 -32.43 -10.18 13.66
CA PHE A 877 -31.48 -11.21 13.20
C PHE A 877 -31.93 -12.62 13.62
N PRO A 878 -31.60 -13.65 12.81
CA PRO A 878 -31.60 -15.03 13.28
C PRO A 878 -30.65 -15.18 14.47
N GLY A 879 -31.15 -15.70 15.60
CA GLY A 879 -30.34 -15.95 16.80
C GLY A 879 -30.19 -14.77 17.76
N MET A 880 -30.78 -13.59 17.48
CA MET A 880 -30.82 -12.52 18.48
C MET A 880 -31.55 -13.00 19.75
N ARG A 881 -31.01 -12.68 20.93
CA ARG A 881 -31.61 -13.09 22.21
C ARG A 881 -31.79 -11.92 23.15
N THR A 882 -30.81 -11.05 23.26
CA THR A 882 -30.77 -10.08 24.36
C THR A 882 -30.47 -8.67 23.86
N LEU A 883 -31.20 -7.69 24.38
CA LEU A 883 -30.86 -6.27 24.26
C LEU A 883 -30.13 -5.83 25.52
N VAL A 884 -28.94 -5.24 25.35
CA VAL A 884 -28.17 -4.62 26.43
C VAL A 884 -28.19 -3.11 26.22
N VAL A 885 -28.56 -2.35 27.25
CA VAL A 885 -28.59 -0.89 27.21
C VAL A 885 -27.50 -0.38 28.14
N HIS A 886 -26.66 0.53 27.64
CA HIS A 886 -25.63 1.21 28.44
C HIS A 886 -25.91 2.71 28.48
N SER A 887 -25.63 3.32 29.63
CA SER A 887 -25.78 4.76 29.83
C SER A 887 -24.74 5.29 30.82
N SER A 888 -24.31 6.54 30.62
CA SER A 888 -23.75 7.34 31.70
C SER A 888 -24.73 7.44 32.88
N PRO A 889 -24.25 7.70 34.12
CA PRO A 889 -25.10 7.81 35.29
C PRO A 889 -26.29 8.75 35.04
N LEU A 890 -27.51 8.33 35.40
CA LEU A 890 -28.76 9.09 35.19
C LEU A 890 -28.93 10.26 36.18
N ASP A 891 -27.85 11.01 36.39
CA ASP A 891 -27.74 12.23 37.18
C ASP A 891 -27.21 13.33 36.25
N PRO A 892 -27.94 14.46 36.06
CA PRO A 892 -27.52 15.56 35.20
C PRO A 892 -26.08 16.04 35.43
N GLY A 893 -25.58 16.01 36.67
CA GLY A 893 -24.22 16.43 37.01
C GLY A 893 -23.12 15.47 36.57
N ARG A 894 -23.47 14.21 36.25
CA ARG A 894 -22.53 13.10 36.03
C ARG A 894 -22.63 12.47 34.64
N LEU A 895 -23.34 13.10 33.71
CA LEU A 895 -23.51 12.62 32.33
C LEU A 895 -22.20 12.56 31.52
N HIS A 896 -21.13 13.19 32.00
CA HIS A 896 -19.79 13.16 31.40
C HIS A 896 -18.99 11.91 31.79
N GLU A 897 -19.46 11.12 32.76
CA GLU A 897 -18.78 9.90 33.18
C GLU A 897 -19.01 8.75 32.18
N PRO A 898 -18.11 7.75 32.12
CA PRO A 898 -18.24 6.62 31.21
C PRO A 898 -19.53 5.83 31.39
N ALA A 899 -20.07 5.30 30.30
CA ALA A 899 -21.33 4.57 30.28
C ALA A 899 -21.16 3.11 30.70
N SER A 900 -21.90 2.71 31.73
CA SER A 900 -21.99 1.33 32.22
C SER A 900 -23.29 0.66 31.75
N GLU A 901 -23.41 -0.66 31.93
CA GLU A 901 -24.67 -1.38 31.70
C GLU A 901 -25.77 -0.80 32.60
N LEU A 902 -26.85 -0.33 31.97
CA LEU A 902 -28.02 0.25 32.61
C LEU A 902 -29.11 -0.80 32.82
N ALA A 903 -29.36 -1.64 31.81
CA ALA A 903 -30.34 -2.71 31.86
C ALA A 903 -30.14 -3.73 30.73
N ARG A 904 -30.72 -4.92 30.92
CA ARG A 904 -30.70 -6.04 29.98
C ARG A 904 -32.09 -6.64 29.83
N PHE A 905 -32.49 -6.93 28.60
CA PHE A 905 -33.83 -7.44 28.27
C PHE A 905 -33.75 -8.64 27.33
N ASP A 906 -34.53 -9.68 27.63
CA ASP A 906 -34.78 -10.76 26.68
C ASP A 906 -35.70 -10.24 25.56
N ILE A 907 -35.23 -10.38 24.33
CA ILE A 907 -35.90 -9.97 23.09
C ILE A 907 -35.92 -11.14 22.08
N GLY A 908 -35.67 -12.37 22.55
CA GLY A 908 -35.68 -13.59 21.75
C GLY A 908 -37.06 -14.06 21.32
#